data_AF-A0A2C5ZQA3-F1
#
_entry.id   AF-A0A2C5ZQA3-F1
#
_cell.length_a   1.000
_cell.length_b   1.000
_cell.length_c   1.000
_cell.angle_alpha   90.00
_cell.angle_beta   90.00
_cell.angle_gamma   90.00
#
_symmetry.space_group_name_H-M   'P 1'
#
loop_
_entity.id
_entity.type
_entity.pdbx_description
1 polymer ?
#
loop_
_entity_poly.entity_id
_entity_poly.type
_entity_poly.pdbx_seq_one_letter_code
_entity_poly.pdbx_strand_id
1 'polypeptide(L)'
;MDDLIDFADGPTSRECSPIPRRMGHGFNHFEWIPNVNLALTDLLARSSAPHYDCKDSDQDLTDDSVEFLKEHSITNVISVNSEAINPAIRDKLKANGIAYTPIPVKDMKTPTIEQLMQGYQAFRKSTNGATLIWCGYGHGRTGTMVSAIEMLRAAELQLHHYFLPDNYKARHVEAKEQVKTLNKLQNFLEPLNVKRQIAEFQPIVDDAQASVQELKANKQKPSSEVKSAQSKLGKAVSTLEDLETALDIQWQIDRVWFDRSLALLAQTKVTEPPSPQTLIDCFHDTKEHVGVLLGDNAGIQAFADYIKSTAESLKDLMRTLGVAAGIATPETESAASTPSSEEMPSDDETSQDKTKDEQASANKEPLPQPAQKPPADITAQIRVIEDYRKRVHDMFTFLQTKVQDIRHDVEHVRDETMGRLQLQGLNADLLGFKRTIKDHASKGMSTKVDSKIFYAALQQVDEIASNAYETAWNAAKLVNDNERFRIQDYETARAAVHEIRIKLAEMMGFQAKQYATNYVRFQWQRAQGSKAQAEEEATMLEHVVRQLIKPASDLGTYLEEKMKNAKTIKNIFDFAKKGASSDMIEYDAPVGVSTTGTMWLNNKETAHQALQHELDTLSAEIQAMKGPTVALITITALGMQETQIAQAVLANVDEAEKNIMEWRKEAIREVIDAMDKEAQDEIEAKQDMERRQRIEAEDRRLVAERGRDWKIELAIDIGLALLAAGPNLPASIAEGILWARQALRIIRYLRNAISEEAREAEGLPAHASEQGLPAHTSEEGLPGTAEKGDLTSQAQQVRTRLTRSLKEWKIAAPTNTQQWAQSKAPNQVFEGLVGLRDAGVKPTKSIEELIEDLDALEVPSDEPGDPELDEPLEDLRQDLKSPRVPIRLPKKAKLPELAHLRAPRDYQSLRQDLKRAASIPHHSSDVAFKQLIEEAAAYLPAECDIKRNSMAFKVVEFIRMPAVAA
;
A
#
# COMPACT_ATOMS: atom_id res chain seq x y z
N MET A 1 14.80 36.11 -24.18
CA MET A 1 14.66 35.04 -23.15
C MET A 1 15.99 34.35 -22.94
N ASP A 2 16.80 34.23 -23.99
CA ASP A 2 18.19 33.75 -23.98
C ASP A 2 19.11 34.56 -23.04
N ASP A 3 18.73 35.78 -22.67
CA ASP A 3 19.41 36.67 -21.73
C ASP A 3 19.54 36.10 -20.29
N LEU A 4 18.91 34.94 -20.03
CA LEU A 4 19.12 34.14 -18.81
C LEU A 4 20.48 33.40 -18.76
N ILE A 5 21.27 33.44 -19.84
CA ILE A 5 22.63 32.86 -19.90
C ILE A 5 23.56 33.44 -18.81
N ASP A 6 23.32 34.68 -18.38
CA ASP A 6 24.21 35.47 -17.50
C ASP A 6 24.17 35.09 -16.00
N PHE A 7 23.23 34.24 -15.58
CA PHE A 7 23.13 33.74 -14.20
C PHE A 7 23.60 32.29 -14.10
N ALA A 8 24.05 31.87 -12.91
CA ALA A 8 24.43 30.48 -12.68
C ALA A 8 23.19 29.58 -12.45
N ASP A 9 23.28 28.28 -12.77
CA ASP A 9 22.16 27.33 -12.60
C ASP A 9 21.77 27.13 -11.13
N GLY A 10 22.71 27.31 -10.21
CA GLY A 10 22.49 27.47 -8.78
C GLY A 10 23.37 28.61 -8.23
N PRO A 11 23.16 29.08 -6.98
CA PRO A 11 23.97 30.15 -6.41
C PRO A 11 25.46 29.80 -6.39
N THR A 12 26.34 30.80 -6.52
CA THR A 12 27.78 30.57 -6.52
C THR A 12 28.23 30.02 -5.16
N SER A 13 28.85 28.83 -5.18
CA SER A 13 29.39 28.17 -4.00
C SER A 13 30.46 29.06 -3.36
N ARG A 14 30.12 29.75 -2.27
CA ARG A 14 31.06 30.60 -1.54
C ARG A 14 32.01 29.74 -0.72
N GLU A 15 33.31 30.04 -0.78
CA GLU A 15 34.30 29.51 0.15
C GLU A 15 34.05 30.09 1.54
N CYS A 16 33.10 29.48 2.24
CA CYS A 16 32.65 29.95 3.54
C CYS A 16 33.60 29.41 4.63
N SER A 17 34.73 30.10 4.77
CA SER A 17 35.68 29.88 5.87
C SER A 17 35.03 30.33 7.18
N PRO A 18 34.95 29.49 8.22
CA PRO A 18 34.31 29.85 9.48
C PRO A 18 35.01 31.05 10.11
N ILE A 19 34.23 32.08 10.40
CA ILE A 19 34.72 33.38 10.87
C ILE A 19 34.65 33.35 12.41
N PRO A 20 35.75 33.65 13.14
CA PRO A 20 35.73 33.71 14.60
C PRO A 20 34.54 34.54 15.10
N ARG A 21 33.65 33.90 15.88
CA ARG A 21 32.31 34.41 16.26
C ARG A 21 32.37 35.88 16.61
N ARG A 22 31.78 36.71 15.74
CA ARG A 22 31.94 38.18 15.77
C ARG A 22 31.33 38.74 17.04
N MET A 23 32.03 39.65 17.71
CA MET A 23 31.42 40.42 18.82
C MET A 23 30.56 41.56 18.24
N GLY A 24 29.57 42.02 19.00
CA GLY A 24 28.61 43.04 18.57
C GLY A 24 27.33 42.47 17.94
N HIS A 25 26.68 43.28 17.11
CA HIS A 25 25.35 43.03 16.56
C HIS A 25 25.23 41.84 15.58
N GLY A 26 26.34 41.35 15.02
CA GLY A 26 26.39 40.12 14.21
C GLY A 26 25.78 40.18 12.80
N PHE A 27 25.12 41.27 12.40
CA PHE A 27 24.57 41.42 11.05
C PHE A 27 25.67 41.77 10.03
N ASN A 28 25.93 40.87 9.08
CA ASN A 28 26.79 41.11 7.93
C ASN A 28 25.94 41.60 6.74
N HIS A 29 26.58 42.23 5.75
CA HIS A 29 25.93 42.68 4.50
C HIS A 29 24.67 43.55 4.72
N PHE A 30 24.61 44.31 5.84
CA PHE A 30 23.52 45.23 6.10
C PHE A 30 23.53 46.39 5.09
N GLU A 31 22.43 46.58 4.38
CA GLU A 31 22.27 47.60 3.35
C GLU A 31 20.83 48.13 3.30
N TRP A 32 20.70 49.45 3.14
CA TRP A 32 19.42 50.11 2.84
C TRP A 32 19.12 50.03 1.34
N ILE A 33 17.92 49.56 0.99
CA ILE A 33 17.45 49.47 -0.39
C ILE A 33 17.05 50.87 -0.88
N PRO A 34 17.61 51.39 -2.00
CA PRO A 34 17.21 52.68 -2.56
C PRO A 34 15.71 52.73 -2.87
N ASN A 35 15.03 53.78 -2.38
CA ASN A 35 13.58 53.97 -2.48
C ASN A 35 13.07 54.39 -3.89
N VAL A 36 13.75 53.96 -4.95
CA VAL A 36 13.38 54.26 -6.35
C VAL A 36 12.08 53.55 -6.75
N ASN A 37 11.86 52.34 -6.22
CA ASN A 37 10.70 51.48 -6.49
C ASN A 37 9.73 51.40 -5.29
N LEU A 38 9.91 52.24 -4.28
CA LEU A 38 9.18 52.22 -3.02
C LEU A 38 8.53 53.60 -2.77
N ALA A 39 7.59 53.72 -1.84
CA ALA A 39 7.09 55.03 -1.45
C ALA A 39 8.16 55.76 -0.61
N LEU A 40 8.15 57.10 -0.61
CA LEU A 40 9.11 57.93 0.15
C LEU A 40 9.08 57.67 1.67
N THR A 41 8.00 57.09 2.19
CA THR A 41 7.81 56.69 3.59
C THR A 41 8.28 55.27 3.90
N ASP A 42 8.50 54.44 2.87
CA ASP A 42 8.84 53.04 3.04
C ASP A 42 10.34 52.90 3.26
N LEU A 43 10.73 52.20 4.32
CA LEU A 43 12.13 51.92 4.63
C LEU A 43 12.38 50.41 4.59
N LEU A 44 13.22 49.98 3.65
CA LEU A 44 13.54 48.58 3.41
C LEU A 44 15.05 48.37 3.50
N ALA A 45 15.46 47.38 4.29
CA ALA A 45 16.85 46.97 4.45
C ALA A 45 17.00 45.46 4.19
N ARG A 46 18.23 45.03 3.90
CA ARG A 46 18.63 43.63 3.82
C ARG A 46 19.88 43.34 4.66
N SER A 47 20.06 42.10 5.10
CA SER A 47 21.29 41.63 5.77
C SER A 47 21.46 40.12 5.70
N SER A 48 22.59 39.61 6.18
CA SER A 48 22.71 38.22 6.67
C SER A 48 21.81 38.00 7.88
N ALA A 49 21.60 36.75 8.26
CA ALA A 49 21.12 36.42 9.59
C ALA A 49 22.17 36.86 10.64
N PRO A 50 21.75 37.19 11.87
CA PRO A 50 22.67 37.67 12.89
C PRO A 50 23.61 36.54 13.32
N HIS A 51 24.91 36.83 13.38
CA HIS A 51 25.99 35.89 13.75
C HIS A 51 26.16 34.65 12.85
N TYR A 52 25.57 34.65 11.65
CA TYR A 52 25.72 33.57 10.65
C TYR A 52 27.19 33.19 10.39
N ASP A 53 27.52 31.92 10.66
CA ASP A 53 28.85 31.32 10.46
C ASP A 53 28.79 30.12 9.48
N CYS A 54 28.29 30.41 8.27
CA CYS A 54 28.25 29.50 7.12
C CYS A 54 27.15 28.42 7.10
N LYS A 55 26.33 28.26 8.15
CA LYS A 55 25.08 27.47 8.07
C LYS A 55 23.89 28.29 8.51
N ASP A 56 22.74 28.01 7.89
CA ASP A 56 21.46 28.66 8.21
C ASP A 56 21.04 28.46 9.69
N SER A 57 21.52 27.38 10.33
CA SER A 57 21.38 27.08 11.76
C SER A 57 22.13 28.01 12.71
N ASP A 58 23.17 28.68 12.24
CA ASP A 58 24.15 29.34 13.10
C ASP A 58 23.71 30.76 13.52
N GLN A 59 22.47 31.12 13.18
CA GLN A 59 21.82 32.37 13.54
C GLN A 59 21.57 32.49 15.06
N ASP A 60 22.12 33.54 15.66
CA ASP A 60 21.98 33.86 17.08
C ASP A 60 21.61 35.34 17.21
N LEU A 61 20.65 35.69 18.05
CA LEU A 61 20.17 37.06 18.20
C LEU A 61 20.61 37.59 19.58
N THR A 62 21.73 38.31 19.62
CA THR A 62 22.25 38.89 20.87
C THR A 62 21.44 40.12 21.29
N ASP A 63 21.74 40.69 22.46
CA ASP A 63 21.12 41.96 22.87
C ASP A 63 21.66 43.12 22.00
N ASP A 64 22.96 43.10 21.68
CA ASP A 64 23.61 43.96 20.68
C ASP A 64 22.90 43.90 19.31
N SER A 65 22.48 42.71 18.87
CA SER A 65 21.69 42.57 17.63
C SER A 65 20.35 43.31 17.73
N VAL A 66 19.67 43.21 18.87
CA VAL A 66 18.38 43.90 19.10
C VAL A 66 18.55 45.41 19.24
N GLU A 67 19.64 45.87 19.85
CA GLU A 67 19.96 47.31 19.96
C GLU A 67 20.22 47.90 18.57
N PHE A 68 21.08 47.27 17.76
CA PHE A 68 21.33 47.65 16.37
C PHE A 68 20.05 47.76 15.52
N LEU A 69 19.11 46.82 15.68
CA LEU A 69 17.82 46.88 14.99
C LEU A 69 17.00 48.11 15.42
N LYS A 70 17.00 48.46 16.71
CA LYS A 70 16.29 49.65 17.23
C LYS A 70 16.95 50.95 16.78
N GLU A 71 18.28 51.03 16.78
CA GLU A 71 19.03 52.19 16.25
C GLU A 71 18.68 52.46 14.78
N HIS A 72 18.58 51.40 13.98
CA HIS A 72 18.18 51.47 12.57
C HIS A 72 16.66 51.58 12.36
N SER A 73 15.87 51.77 13.43
CA SER A 73 14.41 51.86 13.40
C SER A 73 13.71 50.68 12.71
N ILE A 74 14.32 49.48 12.74
CA ILE A 74 13.72 48.24 12.25
C ILE A 74 12.59 47.82 13.20
N THR A 75 11.36 47.87 12.73
CA THR A 75 10.16 47.45 13.47
C THR A 75 9.58 46.12 12.97
N ASN A 76 10.05 45.63 11.83
CA ASN A 76 9.64 44.35 11.23
C ASN A 76 10.83 43.60 10.61
N VAL A 77 10.83 42.28 10.75
CA VAL A 77 11.84 41.38 10.21
C VAL A 77 11.16 40.27 9.39
N ILE A 78 11.64 40.04 8.18
CA ILE A 78 11.23 38.94 7.31
C ILE A 78 12.41 37.99 7.12
N SER A 79 12.29 36.76 7.61
CA SER A 79 13.36 35.76 7.53
C SER A 79 13.04 34.73 6.45
N VAL A 80 13.89 34.70 5.42
CA VAL A 80 13.92 33.71 4.31
C VAL A 80 15.11 32.74 4.44
N ASN A 81 15.54 32.49 5.68
CA ASN A 81 16.46 31.43 6.10
C ASN A 81 15.72 30.06 6.13
N SER A 82 16.39 28.91 6.01
CA SER A 82 15.70 27.59 6.13
C SER A 82 15.19 27.35 7.55
N GLU A 83 15.96 27.78 8.55
CA GLU A 83 15.67 27.76 9.97
C GLU A 83 14.84 28.99 10.42
N ALA A 84 14.08 29.62 9.52
CA ALA A 84 13.30 30.82 9.85
C ALA A 84 12.34 30.60 11.04
N ILE A 85 11.82 29.38 11.25
CA ILE A 85 10.95 29.02 12.38
C ILE A 85 11.76 28.75 13.66
N ASN A 86 12.69 29.65 14.00
CA ASN A 86 13.44 29.61 15.26
C ASN A 86 12.64 30.28 16.39
N PRO A 87 12.21 29.57 17.45
CA PRO A 87 11.43 30.14 18.54
C PRO A 87 12.17 31.22 19.33
N ALA A 88 13.47 31.06 19.58
CA ALA A 88 14.26 32.00 20.37
C ALA A 88 14.37 33.37 19.68
N ILE A 89 14.61 33.38 18.36
CA ILE A 89 14.64 34.61 17.55
C ILE A 89 13.27 35.27 17.55
N ARG A 90 12.20 34.52 17.25
CA ARG A 90 10.81 35.01 17.24
C ARG A 90 10.44 35.67 18.56
N ASP A 91 10.67 34.97 19.67
CA ASP A 91 10.21 35.39 20.99
C ASP A 91 11.05 36.56 21.54
N LYS A 92 12.35 36.62 21.20
CA LYS A 92 13.21 37.76 21.54
C LYS A 92 12.92 39.03 20.73
N LEU A 93 12.61 38.91 19.43
CA LEU A 93 12.14 40.05 18.63
C LEU A 93 10.79 40.56 19.14
N LYS A 94 9.84 39.65 19.40
CA LYS A 94 8.52 39.95 19.97
C LYS A 94 8.62 40.64 21.33
N ALA A 95 9.51 40.19 22.23
CA ALA A 95 9.76 40.82 23.53
C ALA A 95 10.30 42.26 23.41
N ASN A 96 10.84 42.63 22.26
CA ASN A 96 11.38 43.96 21.97
C ASN A 96 10.50 44.81 21.05
N GLY A 97 9.26 44.37 20.77
CA GLY A 97 8.30 45.10 19.93
C GLY A 97 8.57 45.02 18.42
N ILE A 98 9.50 44.16 17.98
CA ILE A 98 9.84 43.95 16.58
C ILE A 98 8.98 42.79 16.03
N ALA A 99 8.23 43.04 14.97
CA ALA A 99 7.47 42.01 14.28
C ALA A 99 8.40 41.02 13.57
N TYR A 100 8.03 39.74 13.54
CA TYR A 100 8.83 38.68 12.91
C TYR A 100 7.96 37.80 12.02
N THR A 101 8.31 37.73 10.73
CA THR A 101 7.64 36.90 9.72
C THR A 101 8.60 35.81 9.25
N PRO A 102 8.48 34.58 9.77
CA PRO A 102 9.28 33.45 9.30
C PRO A 102 8.70 32.87 8.01
N ILE A 103 9.52 32.79 6.97
CA ILE A 103 9.19 32.25 5.66
C ILE A 103 10.29 31.23 5.31
N PRO A 104 10.18 29.96 5.75
CA PRO A 104 11.25 29.00 5.59
C PRO A 104 11.51 28.69 4.10
N VAL A 105 12.69 29.05 3.61
CA VAL A 105 13.14 28.75 2.25
C VAL A 105 14.41 27.92 2.36
N LYS A 106 14.33 26.64 1.95
CA LYS A 106 15.46 25.72 1.95
C LYS A 106 16.67 26.34 1.24
N ASP A 107 17.87 26.13 1.77
CA ASP A 107 19.06 26.72 1.18
C ASP A 107 19.28 26.28 -0.27
N MET A 108 19.91 27.17 -1.05
CA MET A 108 20.07 27.10 -2.51
C MET A 108 18.77 26.99 -3.32
N LYS A 109 17.59 27.22 -2.72
CA LYS A 109 16.30 27.33 -3.42
C LYS A 109 15.82 28.78 -3.56
N THR A 110 14.84 28.97 -4.43
CA THR A 110 14.08 30.21 -4.60
C THR A 110 12.83 30.16 -3.69
N PRO A 111 12.37 31.28 -3.12
CA PRO A 111 11.03 31.36 -2.53
C PRO A 111 9.95 31.07 -3.59
N THR A 112 8.80 30.54 -3.18
CA THR A 112 7.63 30.42 -4.07
C THR A 112 6.91 31.78 -4.22
N ILE A 113 6.00 31.92 -5.19
CA ILE A 113 5.30 33.21 -5.41
C ILE A 113 4.43 33.56 -4.20
N GLU A 114 3.78 32.56 -3.61
CA GLU A 114 2.97 32.66 -2.39
C GLU A 114 3.82 33.09 -1.18
N GLN A 115 5.07 32.60 -1.09
CA GLN A 115 6.03 33.06 -0.09
C GLN A 115 6.48 34.51 -0.32
N LEU A 116 6.70 34.92 -1.57
CA LEU A 116 6.98 36.33 -1.91
C LEU A 116 5.79 37.23 -1.53
N MET A 117 4.55 36.79 -1.80
CA MET A 117 3.33 37.50 -1.38
C MET A 117 3.17 37.54 0.14
N GLN A 118 3.51 36.49 0.87
CA GLN A 118 3.53 36.49 2.34
C GLN A 118 4.52 37.53 2.89
N GLY A 119 5.74 37.60 2.33
CA GLY A 119 6.73 38.61 2.67
C GLY A 119 6.26 40.02 2.34
N TYR A 120 5.66 40.20 1.17
CA TYR A 120 5.08 41.47 0.75
C TYR A 120 3.95 41.95 1.68
N GLN A 121 3.03 41.06 2.06
CA GLN A 121 1.97 41.37 3.01
C GLN A 121 2.51 41.72 4.41
N ALA A 122 3.64 41.15 4.83
CA ALA A 122 4.30 41.51 6.09
C ALA A 122 4.92 42.91 6.03
N PHE A 123 5.69 43.19 4.97
CA PHE A 123 6.22 44.52 4.66
C PHE A 123 5.11 45.58 4.63
N ARG A 124 4.01 45.31 3.89
CA ARG A 124 2.86 46.21 3.74
C ARG A 124 2.09 46.52 5.04
N LYS A 125 2.24 45.69 6.08
CA LYS A 125 1.67 45.91 7.43
C LYS A 125 2.59 46.74 8.34
N SER A 126 3.87 46.88 8.00
CA SER A 126 4.89 47.61 8.78
C SER A 126 4.96 49.10 8.42
N THR A 127 3.89 49.85 8.68
CA THR A 127 3.81 51.28 8.28
C THR A 127 4.59 52.25 9.17
N ASN A 128 5.05 51.80 10.35
CA ASN A 128 5.53 52.69 11.43
C ASN A 128 7.04 52.55 11.69
N GLY A 129 7.81 52.05 10.73
CA GLY A 129 9.26 51.85 10.83
C GLY A 129 9.77 50.95 9.71
N ALA A 130 11.07 50.67 9.74
CA ALA A 130 11.74 49.94 8.68
C ALA A 130 11.50 48.42 8.76
N THR A 131 11.52 47.77 7.59
CA THR A 131 11.55 46.31 7.45
C THR A 131 12.94 45.84 7.07
N LEU A 132 13.46 44.82 7.75
CA LEU A 132 14.70 44.12 7.41
C LEU A 132 14.41 42.72 6.84
N ILE A 133 15.08 42.34 5.76
CA ILE A 133 14.99 41.00 5.15
C ILE A 133 16.33 40.26 5.29
N TRP A 134 16.31 39.01 5.79
CA TRP A 134 17.52 38.19 5.85
C TRP A 134 17.32 36.72 5.44
N CYS A 135 18.39 36.09 4.94
CA CYS A 135 18.57 34.64 4.81
C CYS A 135 19.81 34.26 5.64
N GLY A 136 20.46 33.12 5.40
CA GLY A 136 21.80 32.89 5.99
C GLY A 136 22.79 34.02 5.66
N TYR A 137 23.25 34.09 4.40
CA TYR A 137 24.28 35.05 3.95
C TYR A 137 23.78 36.48 3.68
N GLY A 138 22.49 36.65 3.35
CA GLY A 138 21.89 37.94 2.95
C GLY A 138 21.85 38.23 1.44
N HIS A 139 22.22 37.25 0.62
CA HIS A 139 22.08 37.26 -0.84
C HIS A 139 21.07 36.17 -1.30
N GLY A 140 20.84 36.05 -2.61
CA GLY A 140 20.07 34.96 -3.22
C GLY A 140 18.61 35.01 -2.80
N ARG A 141 18.24 34.19 -1.81
CA ARG A 141 16.91 34.17 -1.17
C ARG A 141 16.48 35.56 -0.70
N THR A 142 17.38 36.31 -0.05
CA THR A 142 17.15 37.71 0.35
C THR A 142 16.99 38.64 -0.85
N GLY A 143 17.85 38.52 -1.86
CA GLY A 143 17.78 39.34 -3.07
C GLY A 143 16.46 39.15 -3.83
N THR A 144 16.00 37.90 -3.91
CA THR A 144 14.71 37.53 -4.51
C THR A 144 13.55 38.17 -3.75
N MET A 145 13.54 38.10 -2.42
CA MET A 145 12.49 38.70 -1.59
C MET A 145 12.51 40.24 -1.68
N VAL A 146 13.69 40.87 -1.69
CA VAL A 146 13.83 42.33 -1.90
C VAL A 146 13.28 42.75 -3.26
N SER A 147 13.72 42.10 -4.36
CA SER A 147 13.24 42.43 -5.71
C SER A 147 11.73 42.24 -5.85
N ALA A 148 11.17 41.17 -5.29
CA ALA A 148 9.73 40.94 -5.33
C ALA A 148 8.94 42.02 -4.58
N ILE A 149 9.45 42.49 -3.43
CA ILE A 149 8.82 43.56 -2.65
C ILE A 149 8.90 44.91 -3.39
N GLU A 150 10.03 45.23 -4.02
CA GLU A 150 10.13 46.40 -4.90
C GLU A 150 9.19 46.31 -6.11
N MET A 151 9.06 45.14 -6.76
CA MET A 151 8.15 44.92 -7.89
C MET A 151 6.67 45.12 -7.49
N LEU A 152 6.23 44.43 -6.45
CA LEU A 152 4.85 44.51 -5.95
C LEU A 152 4.51 45.93 -5.47
N ARG A 153 5.48 46.62 -4.85
CA ARG A 153 5.29 48.01 -4.43
C ARG A 153 5.29 48.98 -5.62
N ALA A 154 6.15 48.80 -6.61
CA ALA A 154 6.12 49.60 -7.84
C ALA A 154 4.76 49.47 -8.55
N ALA A 155 4.21 48.25 -8.62
CA ALA A 155 2.89 48.00 -9.20
C ALA A 155 1.76 48.70 -8.42
N GLU A 156 1.70 48.59 -7.07
CA GLU A 156 0.75 49.36 -6.25
C GLU A 156 0.87 50.90 -6.42
N LEU A 157 2.08 51.37 -6.71
CA LEU A 157 2.37 52.79 -6.91
C LEU A 157 2.15 53.25 -8.37
N GLN A 158 1.75 52.34 -9.27
CA GLN A 158 1.67 52.55 -10.73
C GLN A 158 2.97 53.08 -11.35
N LEU A 159 4.10 52.73 -10.72
CA LEU A 159 5.44 52.93 -11.26
C LEU A 159 5.70 51.79 -12.26
N HIS A 160 5.36 52.02 -13.53
CA HIS A 160 5.58 51.07 -14.63
C HIS A 160 7.08 50.84 -14.89
N HIS A 161 7.73 50.06 -14.04
CA HIS A 161 9.16 49.76 -14.09
C HIS A 161 9.40 48.26 -14.28
N TYR A 162 9.91 47.87 -15.45
CA TYR A 162 10.26 46.49 -15.76
C TYR A 162 11.69 46.20 -15.28
N PHE A 163 11.83 45.22 -14.39
CA PHE A 163 13.12 44.77 -13.86
C PHE A 163 13.86 43.93 -14.90
N LEU A 164 15.09 44.36 -15.19
CA LEU A 164 16.03 43.72 -16.11
C LEU A 164 17.08 42.90 -15.32
N PRO A 165 17.88 42.03 -15.98
CA PRO A 165 18.96 41.28 -15.36
C PRO A 165 19.85 42.07 -14.39
N ASP A 166 20.17 43.32 -14.73
CA ASP A 166 21.05 44.15 -13.88
C ASP A 166 20.34 44.68 -12.62
N ASN A 167 19.01 44.84 -12.62
CA ASN A 167 18.25 45.10 -11.39
C ASN A 167 18.37 43.91 -10.42
N TYR A 168 18.29 42.67 -10.94
CA TYR A 168 18.44 41.45 -10.14
C TYR A 168 19.86 41.29 -9.60
N LYS A 169 20.89 41.55 -10.42
CA LYS A 169 22.29 41.59 -9.98
C LYS A 169 22.50 42.66 -8.89
N ALA A 170 21.92 43.85 -9.04
CA ALA A 170 21.98 44.93 -8.06
C ALA A 170 21.21 44.66 -6.74
N ARG A 171 20.38 43.62 -6.69
CA ARG A 171 19.78 43.08 -5.45
C ARG A 171 20.42 41.76 -5.00
N HIS A 172 21.49 41.32 -5.67
CA HIS A 172 22.22 40.10 -5.38
C HIS A 172 21.34 38.84 -5.45
N VAL A 173 20.48 38.78 -6.47
CA VAL A 173 19.91 37.53 -6.98
C VAL A 173 21.02 36.73 -7.66
N GLU A 174 21.06 35.41 -7.49
CA GLU A 174 22.26 34.61 -7.76
C GLU A 174 22.06 33.47 -8.76
N ALA A 175 20.84 32.93 -8.87
CA ALA A 175 20.55 31.73 -9.66
C ALA A 175 19.46 31.96 -10.71
N LYS A 176 19.54 31.25 -11.84
CA LYS A 176 18.54 31.28 -12.93
C LYS A 176 17.11 31.02 -12.42
N GLU A 177 16.94 30.05 -11.52
CA GLU A 177 15.60 29.73 -10.96
C GLU A 177 15.04 30.86 -10.07
N GLN A 178 15.88 31.67 -9.42
CA GLN A 178 15.43 32.86 -8.70
C GLN A 178 14.95 33.97 -9.66
N VAL A 179 15.73 34.22 -10.71
CA VAL A 179 15.37 35.17 -11.79
C VAL A 179 14.10 34.73 -12.53
N LYS A 180 13.92 33.42 -12.73
CA LYS A 180 12.72 32.81 -13.30
C LYS A 180 11.49 33.01 -12.42
N THR A 181 11.60 32.87 -11.08
CA THR A 181 10.52 33.25 -10.15
C THR A 181 10.18 34.75 -10.27
N LEU A 182 11.18 35.62 -10.33
CA LEU A 182 10.96 37.08 -10.43
C LEU A 182 10.34 37.49 -11.76
N ASN A 183 10.79 36.92 -12.89
CA ASN A 183 10.18 37.14 -14.20
C ASN A 183 8.74 36.60 -14.25
N LYS A 184 8.45 35.48 -13.56
CA LYS A 184 7.09 34.94 -13.41
C LYS A 184 6.19 35.88 -12.59
N LEU A 185 6.67 36.38 -11.45
CA LEU A 185 5.98 37.43 -10.69
C LEU A 185 5.74 38.67 -11.55
N GLN A 186 6.74 39.17 -12.26
CA GLN A 186 6.63 40.31 -13.16
C GLN A 186 5.59 40.10 -14.27
N ASN A 187 5.48 38.88 -14.82
CA ASN A 187 4.42 38.51 -15.76
C ASN A 187 3.03 38.44 -15.10
N PHE A 188 2.95 38.16 -13.80
CA PHE A 188 1.69 38.24 -13.03
C PHE A 188 1.30 39.67 -12.66
N LEU A 189 2.25 40.62 -12.61
CA LEU A 189 1.99 42.04 -12.34
C LEU A 189 1.45 42.80 -13.56
N GLU A 190 1.74 42.35 -14.78
CA GLU A 190 1.26 42.98 -16.01
C GLU A 190 -0.04 42.30 -16.51
N PRO A 191 -1.21 42.97 -16.48
CA PRO A 191 -2.49 42.30 -16.75
C PRO A 191 -2.63 41.80 -18.19
N LEU A 192 -1.92 42.38 -19.15
CA LEU A 192 -1.84 41.87 -20.54
C LEU A 192 -1.13 40.50 -20.62
N ASN A 193 -0.17 40.23 -19.74
CA ASN A 193 0.50 38.93 -19.65
C ASN A 193 -0.36 37.90 -18.90
N VAL A 194 -1.16 38.33 -17.91
CA VAL A 194 -2.19 37.46 -17.28
C VAL A 194 -3.27 37.07 -18.32
N LYS A 195 -3.77 38.04 -19.09
CA LYS A 195 -4.70 37.81 -20.20
C LYS A 195 -4.15 36.88 -21.28
N ARG A 196 -2.84 36.93 -21.57
CA ARG A 196 -2.17 35.98 -22.47
C ARG A 196 -2.15 34.56 -21.88
N GLN A 197 -1.79 34.41 -20.60
CA GLN A 197 -1.78 33.11 -19.92
C GLN A 197 -3.15 32.45 -19.88
N ILE A 198 -4.24 33.21 -19.71
CA ILE A 198 -5.62 32.71 -19.82
C ILE A 198 -5.90 32.09 -21.21
N ALA A 199 -5.40 32.72 -22.28
CA ALA A 199 -5.55 32.21 -23.64
C ALA A 199 -4.62 31.02 -23.96
N GLU A 200 -3.40 31.01 -23.39
CA GLU A 200 -2.45 29.89 -23.51
C GLU A 200 -2.86 28.66 -22.69
N PHE A 201 -3.71 28.84 -21.67
CA PHE A 201 -4.19 27.75 -20.81
C PHE A 201 -5.15 26.78 -21.52
N GLN A 202 -6.09 27.27 -22.32
CA GLN A 202 -7.09 26.44 -23.02
C GLN A 202 -6.47 25.25 -23.81
N PRO A 203 -5.50 25.44 -24.73
CA PRO A 203 -4.91 24.32 -25.46
C PRO A 203 -4.09 23.36 -24.58
N ILE A 204 -3.68 23.76 -23.37
CA ILE A 204 -3.02 22.86 -22.40
C ILE A 204 -4.05 21.93 -21.74
N VAL A 205 -5.25 22.45 -21.43
CA VAL A 205 -6.38 21.63 -20.95
C VAL A 205 -6.85 20.69 -22.05
N ASP A 206 -7.04 21.19 -23.27
CA ASP A 206 -7.53 20.38 -24.39
C ASP A 206 -6.57 19.23 -24.73
N ASP A 207 -5.25 19.48 -24.74
CA ASP A 207 -4.23 18.45 -24.98
C ASP A 207 -4.17 17.40 -23.86
N ALA A 208 -4.32 17.82 -22.60
CA ALA A 208 -4.40 16.92 -21.45
C ALA A 208 -5.69 16.08 -21.49
N GLN A 209 -6.84 16.71 -21.77
CA GLN A 209 -8.14 16.06 -21.88
C GLN A 209 -8.17 15.06 -23.03
N ALA A 210 -7.70 15.44 -24.23
CA ALA A 210 -7.58 14.55 -25.38
C ALA A 210 -6.73 13.32 -25.05
N SER A 211 -5.58 13.51 -24.40
CA SER A 211 -4.69 12.41 -23.98
C SER A 211 -5.33 11.47 -22.97
N VAL A 212 -6.15 11.98 -22.04
CA VAL A 212 -6.94 11.16 -21.11
C VAL A 212 -8.06 10.40 -21.83
N GLN A 213 -8.70 10.99 -22.85
CA GLN A 213 -9.71 10.28 -23.66
C GLN A 213 -9.09 9.20 -24.56
N GLU A 214 -7.93 9.45 -25.17
CA GLU A 214 -7.17 8.44 -25.91
C GLU A 214 -6.77 7.26 -25.01
N LEU A 215 -6.40 7.51 -23.76
CA LEU A 215 -6.16 6.47 -22.76
C LEU A 215 -7.42 5.66 -22.43
N LYS A 216 -8.57 6.32 -22.23
CA LYS A 216 -9.86 5.66 -22.00
C LYS A 216 -10.32 4.80 -23.18
N ALA A 217 -9.99 5.20 -24.41
CA ALA A 217 -10.41 4.51 -25.63
C ALA A 217 -9.68 3.16 -25.88
N ASN A 218 -8.48 2.95 -25.32
CA ASN A 218 -7.69 1.73 -25.54
C ASN A 218 -7.40 1.00 -24.22
N LYS A 219 -7.96 -0.22 -24.09
CA LYS A 219 -7.82 -1.08 -22.90
C LYS A 219 -6.41 -1.66 -22.68
N GLN A 220 -5.48 -1.51 -23.61
CA GLN A 220 -4.10 -1.96 -23.49
C GLN A 220 -3.15 -0.88 -24.04
N LYS A 221 -2.82 0.10 -23.18
CA LYS A 221 -1.85 1.18 -23.44
C LYS A 221 -0.51 0.88 -22.75
N PRO A 222 0.64 1.18 -23.39
CA PRO A 222 1.95 1.03 -22.76
C PRO A 222 2.19 2.10 -21.68
N SER A 223 3.04 1.77 -20.70
CA SER A 223 3.45 2.62 -19.56
C SER A 223 3.93 4.03 -19.99
N SER A 224 4.53 4.15 -21.19
CA SER A 224 4.96 5.42 -21.78
C SER A 224 3.82 6.39 -22.12
N GLU A 225 2.67 5.90 -22.60
CA GLU A 225 1.52 6.74 -22.95
C GLU A 225 0.80 7.25 -21.69
N VAL A 226 0.75 6.43 -20.63
CA VAL A 226 0.25 6.84 -19.31
C VAL A 226 1.13 7.96 -18.75
N LYS A 227 2.46 7.81 -18.79
CA LYS A 227 3.42 8.86 -18.38
C LYS A 227 3.31 10.14 -19.22
N SER A 228 3.03 10.03 -20.52
CA SER A 228 2.80 11.17 -21.41
C SER A 228 1.57 11.99 -20.98
N ALA A 229 0.42 11.35 -20.79
CA ALA A 229 -0.78 12.04 -20.34
C ALA A 229 -0.63 12.58 -18.90
N GLN A 230 0.07 11.87 -18.01
CA GLN A 230 0.37 12.35 -16.66
C GLN A 230 1.21 13.65 -16.69
N SER A 231 2.19 13.74 -17.59
CA SER A 231 2.98 14.95 -17.81
C SER A 231 2.14 16.13 -18.30
N LYS A 232 1.24 15.89 -19.28
CA LYS A 232 0.30 16.90 -19.80
C LYS A 232 -0.69 17.38 -18.72
N LEU A 233 -1.25 16.46 -17.95
CA LEU A 233 -2.19 16.76 -16.87
C LEU A 233 -1.48 17.52 -15.71
N GLY A 234 -0.25 17.13 -15.37
CA GLY A 234 0.59 17.87 -14.43
C GLY A 234 0.91 19.29 -14.90
N LYS A 235 1.18 19.46 -16.20
CA LYS A 235 1.33 20.79 -16.82
C LYS A 235 0.04 21.61 -16.66
N ALA A 236 -1.12 21.04 -16.99
CA ALA A 236 -2.41 21.72 -16.84
C ALA A 236 -2.69 22.17 -15.40
N VAL A 237 -2.44 21.31 -14.40
CA VAL A 237 -2.53 21.70 -12.97
C VAL A 237 -1.58 22.84 -12.63
N SER A 238 -0.31 22.76 -13.03
CA SER A 238 0.64 23.86 -12.74
C SER A 238 0.26 25.18 -13.39
N THR A 239 -0.42 25.16 -14.56
CA THR A 239 -0.92 26.39 -15.21
C THR A 239 -2.21 26.92 -14.55
N LEU A 240 -3.03 26.06 -13.93
CA LEU A 240 -4.15 26.49 -13.06
C LEU A 240 -3.63 27.20 -11.81
N GLU A 241 -2.62 26.64 -11.13
CA GLU A 241 -2.02 27.23 -9.93
C GLU A 241 -1.36 28.58 -10.23
N ASP A 242 -0.68 28.68 -11.38
CA ASP A 242 -0.10 29.92 -11.88
C ASP A 242 -1.16 30.97 -12.18
N LEU A 243 -2.30 30.58 -12.77
CA LEU A 243 -3.42 31.48 -13.05
C LEU A 243 -4.16 31.93 -11.78
N GLU A 244 -4.39 31.03 -10.81
CA GLU A 244 -5.00 31.38 -9.53
C GLU A 244 -4.14 32.42 -8.79
N THR A 245 -2.83 32.17 -8.74
CA THR A 245 -1.85 33.07 -8.12
C THR A 245 -1.76 34.42 -8.83
N ALA A 246 -1.78 34.43 -10.16
CA ALA A 246 -1.81 35.67 -10.95
C ALA A 246 -3.07 36.50 -10.69
N LEU A 247 -4.24 35.85 -10.55
CA LEU A 247 -5.51 36.51 -10.27
C LEU A 247 -5.57 37.10 -8.86
N ASP A 248 -5.07 36.40 -7.82
CA ASP A 248 -4.96 36.99 -6.48
C ASP A 248 -4.01 38.20 -6.48
N ILE A 249 -2.85 38.10 -7.12
CA ILE A 249 -1.88 39.22 -7.19
C ILE A 249 -2.51 40.47 -7.81
N GLN A 250 -3.19 40.33 -8.95
CA GLN A 250 -3.93 41.44 -9.58
C GLN A 250 -5.00 42.00 -8.63
N TRP A 251 -5.81 41.14 -8.03
CA TRP A 251 -6.84 41.53 -7.07
C TRP A 251 -6.29 42.29 -5.85
N GLN A 252 -5.17 41.88 -5.26
CA GLN A 252 -4.56 42.60 -4.14
C GLN A 252 -4.07 44.00 -4.56
N ILE A 253 -3.50 44.14 -5.76
CA ILE A 253 -3.00 45.42 -6.30
C ILE A 253 -4.16 46.37 -6.60
N ASP A 254 -5.15 45.91 -7.36
CA ASP A 254 -6.37 46.66 -7.68
C ASP A 254 -7.07 47.12 -6.41
N ARG A 255 -7.25 46.22 -5.43
CA ARG A 255 -7.84 46.54 -4.13
C ARG A 255 -7.06 47.63 -3.38
N VAL A 256 -5.73 47.54 -3.33
CA VAL A 256 -4.93 48.55 -2.62
C VAL A 256 -5.00 49.90 -3.31
N TRP A 257 -4.92 49.93 -4.64
CA TRP A 257 -5.09 51.14 -5.42
C TRP A 257 -6.47 51.76 -5.14
N PHE A 258 -7.51 50.93 -5.08
CA PHE A 258 -8.88 51.32 -4.79
C PHE A 258 -9.06 51.91 -3.37
N ASP A 259 -8.56 51.22 -2.34
CA ASP A 259 -8.57 51.68 -0.95
C ASP A 259 -7.78 53.01 -0.80
N ARG A 260 -6.71 53.20 -1.60
CA ARG A 260 -5.95 54.46 -1.64
C ARG A 260 -6.71 55.59 -2.34
N SER A 261 -7.39 55.32 -3.45
CA SER A 261 -8.22 56.31 -4.15
C SER A 261 -9.37 56.79 -3.25
N LEU A 262 -10.04 55.88 -2.53
CA LEU A 262 -11.00 56.23 -1.46
C LEU A 262 -10.37 57.10 -0.36
N ALA A 263 -9.18 56.73 0.13
CA ALA A 263 -8.49 57.50 1.17
C ALA A 263 -8.10 58.92 0.71
N LEU A 264 -7.70 59.10 -0.56
CA LEU A 264 -7.42 60.41 -1.14
C LEU A 264 -8.69 61.26 -1.23
N LEU A 265 -9.80 60.71 -1.73
CA LEU A 265 -11.11 61.39 -1.78
C LEU A 265 -11.60 61.84 -0.38
N ALA A 266 -11.38 61.01 0.64
CA ALA A 266 -11.69 61.35 2.03
C ALA A 266 -10.75 62.42 2.64
N GLN A 267 -9.50 62.50 2.15
CA GLN A 267 -8.52 63.50 2.60
C GLN A 267 -8.63 64.85 1.89
N THR A 268 -9.23 64.90 0.69
CA THR A 268 -9.49 66.13 -0.06
C THR A 268 -10.56 67.03 0.59
N LYS A 269 -10.21 67.66 1.72
CA LYS A 269 -10.90 68.82 2.31
C LYS A 269 -10.68 70.09 1.49
N VAL A 270 -10.76 69.99 0.17
CA VAL A 270 -10.59 71.13 -0.74
C VAL A 270 -11.87 71.96 -0.70
N THR A 271 -11.73 73.28 -0.61
CA THR A 271 -12.87 74.21 -0.44
C THR A 271 -13.81 74.27 -1.65
N GLU A 272 -13.36 73.80 -2.80
CA GLU A 272 -14.20 73.36 -3.92
C GLU A 272 -13.80 71.91 -4.22
N PRO A 273 -14.73 70.94 -4.28
CA PRO A 273 -14.38 69.57 -4.64
C PRO A 273 -13.86 69.52 -6.09
N PRO A 274 -12.95 68.58 -6.43
CA PRO A 274 -12.65 68.30 -7.83
C PRO A 274 -13.96 68.06 -8.57
N SER A 275 -14.09 68.63 -9.77
CA SER A 275 -15.40 68.73 -10.40
C SER A 275 -16.02 67.33 -10.59
N PRO A 276 -17.35 67.17 -10.54
CA PRO A 276 -17.97 65.88 -10.80
C PRO A 276 -17.53 65.29 -12.14
N GLN A 277 -17.25 66.14 -13.14
CA GLN A 277 -16.64 65.71 -14.39
C GLN A 277 -15.25 65.14 -14.14
N THR A 278 -14.32 65.86 -13.50
CA THR A 278 -12.96 65.37 -13.18
C THR A 278 -12.94 64.06 -12.38
N LEU A 279 -13.90 63.82 -11.49
CA LEU A 279 -14.03 62.54 -10.77
C LEU A 279 -14.64 61.44 -11.64
N ILE A 280 -15.61 61.78 -12.49
CA ILE A 280 -16.15 60.90 -13.53
C ILE A 280 -15.07 60.59 -14.58
N ASP A 281 -14.18 61.53 -14.91
CA ASP A 281 -13.07 61.41 -15.84
C ASP A 281 -12.01 60.48 -15.23
N CYS A 282 -11.54 60.70 -13.99
CA CYS A 282 -10.66 59.74 -13.34
C CYS A 282 -11.29 58.34 -13.19
N PHE A 283 -12.60 58.25 -12.94
CA PHE A 283 -13.31 56.96 -12.92
C PHE A 283 -13.47 56.36 -14.32
N HIS A 284 -13.61 57.18 -15.37
CA HIS A 284 -13.64 56.76 -16.77
C HIS A 284 -12.26 56.33 -17.24
N ASP A 285 -11.21 57.12 -17.04
CA ASP A 285 -9.80 56.74 -17.24
C ASP A 285 -9.51 55.41 -16.54
N THR A 286 -9.94 55.22 -15.29
CA THR A 286 -9.78 53.94 -14.57
C THR A 286 -10.58 52.81 -15.24
N LYS A 287 -11.87 53.05 -15.55
CA LYS A 287 -12.77 52.08 -16.18
C LYS A 287 -12.39 51.77 -17.63
N GLU A 288 -11.71 52.67 -18.32
CA GLU A 288 -11.21 52.57 -19.69
C GLU A 288 -9.81 51.95 -19.69
N HIS A 289 -8.97 52.20 -18.68
CA HIS A 289 -7.74 51.43 -18.47
C HIS A 289 -8.10 49.96 -18.18
N VAL A 290 -8.97 49.71 -17.20
CA VAL A 290 -9.54 48.37 -16.94
C VAL A 290 -10.32 47.85 -18.15
N GLY A 291 -11.00 48.72 -18.90
CA GLY A 291 -11.76 48.40 -20.12
C GLY A 291 -10.90 48.00 -21.32
N VAL A 292 -9.71 48.59 -21.46
CA VAL A 292 -8.70 48.25 -22.46
C VAL A 292 -7.96 46.97 -22.06
N LEU A 293 -7.65 46.80 -20.76
CA LEU A 293 -7.07 45.57 -20.23
C LEU A 293 -8.02 44.38 -20.44
N LEU A 294 -9.31 44.52 -20.10
CA LEU A 294 -10.32 43.47 -20.27
C LEU A 294 -10.82 43.35 -21.72
N GLY A 295 -10.92 44.46 -22.45
CA GLY A 295 -11.37 44.57 -23.84
C GLY A 295 -12.83 45.03 -23.98
N ASP A 296 -13.06 46.11 -24.73
CA ASP A 296 -14.40 46.63 -25.01
C ASP A 296 -15.30 45.57 -25.68
N ASN A 297 -16.51 45.39 -25.12
CA ASN A 297 -17.57 44.49 -25.55
C ASN A 297 -17.24 42.98 -25.67
N ALA A 298 -15.97 42.57 -25.57
CA ALA A 298 -15.56 41.17 -25.33
C ALA A 298 -15.36 40.88 -23.83
N GLY A 299 -16.12 41.57 -22.98
CA GLY A 299 -15.79 41.80 -21.57
C GLY A 299 -16.03 40.63 -20.62
N ILE A 300 -16.17 40.97 -19.34
CA ILE A 300 -16.35 40.03 -18.21
C ILE A 300 -17.44 38.99 -18.48
N GLN A 301 -18.51 39.34 -19.20
CA GLN A 301 -19.55 38.40 -19.59
C GLN A 301 -19.03 37.31 -20.55
N ALA A 302 -18.22 37.65 -21.55
CA ALA A 302 -17.63 36.67 -22.45
C ALA A 302 -16.56 35.81 -21.75
N PHE A 303 -15.79 36.38 -20.81
CA PHE A 303 -14.85 35.60 -20.00
C PHE A 303 -15.58 34.67 -19.00
N ALA A 304 -16.65 35.14 -18.36
CA ALA A 304 -17.48 34.34 -17.47
C ALA A 304 -18.29 33.28 -18.23
N ASP A 305 -18.81 33.58 -19.43
CA ASP A 305 -19.47 32.61 -20.30
C ASP A 305 -18.47 31.65 -20.96
N TYR A 306 -17.20 32.02 -21.13
CA TYR A 306 -16.11 31.07 -21.49
C TYR A 306 -15.78 30.15 -20.32
N ILE A 307 -15.51 30.69 -19.13
CA ILE A 307 -15.28 29.93 -17.89
C ILE A 307 -16.46 28.96 -17.62
N LYS A 308 -17.69 29.43 -17.84
CA LYS A 308 -18.93 28.66 -17.74
C LYS A 308 -19.10 27.68 -18.90
N SER A 309 -18.72 28.02 -20.13
CA SER A 309 -18.74 27.10 -21.27
C SER A 309 -17.77 25.93 -21.03
N THR A 310 -16.55 26.21 -20.59
CA THR A 310 -15.54 25.19 -20.23
C THR A 310 -15.98 24.39 -19.02
N ALA A 311 -16.57 25.01 -17.98
CA ALA A 311 -17.09 24.30 -16.81
C ALA A 311 -18.35 23.45 -17.12
N GLU A 312 -19.30 23.93 -17.93
CA GLU A 312 -20.44 23.11 -18.39
C GLU A 312 -19.97 22.02 -19.36
N SER A 313 -18.95 22.26 -20.19
CA SER A 313 -18.33 21.22 -21.03
C SER A 313 -17.65 20.14 -20.19
N LEU A 314 -16.95 20.50 -19.10
CA LEU A 314 -16.44 19.54 -18.11
C LEU A 314 -17.57 18.78 -17.44
N LYS A 315 -18.64 19.46 -16.98
CA LYS A 315 -19.80 18.80 -16.36
C LYS A 315 -20.52 17.83 -17.29
N ASP A 316 -20.69 18.16 -18.56
CA ASP A 316 -21.33 17.26 -19.52
C ASP A 316 -20.41 16.10 -19.89
N LEU A 317 -19.09 16.31 -19.90
CA LEU A 317 -18.09 15.24 -19.95
C LEU A 317 -18.22 14.31 -18.74
N MET A 318 -18.35 14.85 -17.53
CA MET A 318 -18.54 14.08 -16.28
C MET A 318 -19.88 13.33 -16.25
N ARG A 319 -20.97 13.98 -16.68
CA ARG A 319 -22.31 13.37 -16.84
C ARG A 319 -22.26 12.20 -17.82
N THR A 320 -21.61 12.38 -18.97
CA THR A 320 -21.37 11.33 -19.97
C THR A 320 -20.51 10.20 -19.43
N LEU A 321 -19.48 10.50 -18.63
CA LEU A 321 -18.63 9.50 -17.97
C LEU A 321 -19.39 8.69 -16.91
N GLY A 322 -20.35 9.29 -16.18
CA GLY A 322 -21.22 8.57 -15.25
C GLY A 322 -22.12 7.54 -15.94
N VAL A 323 -22.73 7.93 -17.06
CA VAL A 323 -23.52 7.03 -17.91
C VAL A 323 -22.64 5.90 -18.48
N ALA A 324 -21.45 6.23 -18.99
CA ALA A 324 -20.50 5.24 -19.52
C ALA A 324 -19.94 4.29 -18.44
N ALA A 325 -19.96 4.68 -17.16
CA ALA A 325 -19.60 3.85 -16.02
C ALA A 325 -20.75 2.92 -15.54
N GLY A 326 -21.93 2.98 -16.16
CA GLY A 326 -23.08 2.14 -15.83
C GLY A 326 -23.87 2.58 -14.59
N ILE A 327 -23.76 3.85 -14.18
CA ILE A 327 -24.48 4.40 -13.02
C ILE A 327 -25.58 5.34 -13.52
N ALA A 328 -26.81 4.82 -13.62
CA ALA A 328 -28.01 5.62 -13.87
C ALA A 328 -29.23 5.02 -13.14
N THR A 329 -29.93 5.86 -12.38
CA THR A 329 -31.33 5.64 -11.98
C THR A 329 -32.25 6.38 -12.96
N PRO A 330 -33.49 5.92 -13.18
CA PRO A 330 -34.31 6.37 -14.30
C PRO A 330 -34.74 7.85 -14.21
N GLU A 331 -34.88 8.46 -15.38
CA GLU A 331 -35.39 9.82 -15.56
C GLU A 331 -36.90 9.89 -15.29
N THR A 332 -37.38 11.03 -14.80
CA THR A 332 -38.80 11.35 -14.67
C THR A 332 -39.16 12.53 -15.57
N GLU A 333 -39.52 12.23 -16.82
CA GLU A 333 -40.25 13.18 -17.66
C GLU A 333 -41.69 13.38 -17.14
N SER A 334 -42.18 14.62 -17.22
CA SER A 334 -43.60 14.95 -17.20
C SER A 334 -43.80 16.24 -17.98
N ALA A 335 -44.81 16.29 -18.85
CA ALA A 335 -44.84 17.23 -19.97
C ALA A 335 -46.16 18.00 -20.13
N ALA A 336 -46.02 19.14 -20.82
CA ALA A 336 -47.04 19.89 -21.56
C ALA A 336 -48.18 20.61 -20.80
N SER A 337 -48.28 21.93 -21.03
CA SER A 337 -49.51 22.52 -21.59
C SER A 337 -49.25 23.90 -22.22
N THR A 338 -49.79 24.09 -23.43
CA THR A 338 -50.03 25.38 -24.11
C THR A 338 -51.51 25.40 -24.49
N PRO A 339 -52.19 26.57 -24.61
CA PRO A 339 -52.25 27.24 -25.92
C PRO A 339 -52.53 28.77 -25.91
N SER A 340 -52.45 29.41 -27.11
CA SER A 340 -53.25 30.58 -27.60
C SER A 340 -53.19 31.94 -26.85
N SER A 341 -53.39 33.12 -27.47
CA SER A 341 -53.46 33.57 -28.89
C SER A 341 -53.42 35.12 -28.96
N GLU A 342 -53.30 35.70 -30.18
CA GLU A 342 -53.62 37.10 -30.55
C GLU A 342 -52.73 38.23 -29.91
N GLU A 343 -52.46 39.39 -30.54
CA GLU A 343 -52.76 39.92 -31.89
C GLU A 343 -51.69 40.98 -32.34
N MET A 344 -51.76 41.46 -33.59
CA MET A 344 -51.00 42.60 -34.19
C MET A 344 -51.98 43.78 -34.47
N PRO A 345 -51.60 44.99 -34.97
CA PRO A 345 -50.33 45.52 -35.53
C PRO A 345 -49.85 46.78 -34.71
N SER A 346 -49.28 47.91 -35.17
CA SER A 346 -48.99 48.52 -36.49
C SER A 346 -47.90 49.61 -36.47
N ASP A 347 -46.97 49.51 -37.43
CA ASP A 347 -46.57 50.52 -38.45
C ASP A 347 -46.04 51.95 -38.12
N ASP A 348 -45.02 52.30 -38.91
CA ASP A 348 -44.74 53.57 -39.63
C ASP A 348 -43.93 54.79 -39.11
N GLU A 349 -42.99 55.13 -40.01
CA GLU A 349 -42.46 56.41 -40.53
C GLU A 349 -41.68 57.47 -39.71
N THR A 350 -40.44 57.60 -40.19
CA THR A 350 -39.51 58.74 -40.26
C THR A 350 -40.06 60.13 -40.67
N SER A 351 -39.57 61.19 -40.00
CA SER A 351 -39.13 62.50 -40.58
C SER A 351 -38.46 63.37 -39.49
N GLN A 352 -37.46 64.24 -39.72
CA GLN A 352 -37.32 65.41 -40.61
C GLN A 352 -38.28 66.59 -40.28
N ASP A 353 -37.91 67.88 -40.28
CA ASP A 353 -36.59 68.54 -40.40
C ASP A 353 -36.54 69.88 -39.59
N LYS A 354 -35.44 70.65 -39.68
CA LYS A 354 -35.17 71.89 -38.91
C LYS A 354 -35.87 73.17 -39.39
N THR A 355 -36.03 74.12 -38.45
CA THR A 355 -36.02 75.60 -38.63
C THR A 355 -35.64 76.22 -37.26
N LYS A 356 -34.77 77.23 -37.06
CA LYS A 356 -34.40 78.49 -37.77
C LYS A 356 -35.58 79.44 -37.99
N ASP A 357 -35.53 80.74 -37.69
CA ASP A 357 -34.65 81.62 -36.89
C ASP A 357 -35.53 82.86 -36.59
N GLU A 358 -35.41 83.55 -35.44
CA GLU A 358 -35.66 85.01 -35.43
C GLU A 358 -35.08 85.76 -34.22
N GLN A 359 -35.18 87.10 -34.27
CA GLN A 359 -34.18 88.00 -33.67
C GLN A 359 -34.67 88.77 -32.43
N ALA A 360 -33.71 88.97 -31.52
CA ALA A 360 -33.44 90.19 -30.75
C ALA A 360 -34.58 91.04 -30.17
N SER A 361 -34.53 91.24 -28.85
CA SER A 361 -34.50 92.60 -28.31
C SER A 361 -33.56 92.69 -27.11
N ALA A 362 -33.05 93.88 -26.82
CA ALA A 362 -32.06 94.09 -25.77
C ALA A 362 -32.72 94.41 -24.42
N ASN A 363 -32.31 93.72 -23.37
CA ASN A 363 -32.41 94.26 -22.02
C ASN A 363 -31.15 93.91 -21.22
N LYS A 364 -30.62 94.89 -20.47
CA LYS A 364 -29.30 94.80 -19.84
C LYS A 364 -29.41 94.45 -18.36
N GLU A 365 -29.89 93.24 -18.09
CA GLU A 365 -29.98 92.70 -16.74
C GLU A 365 -28.59 92.46 -16.11
N PRO A 366 -28.47 92.47 -14.78
CA PRO A 366 -27.19 92.23 -14.11
C PRO A 366 -26.70 90.80 -14.37
N LEU A 367 -25.37 90.64 -14.41
CA LEU A 367 -24.72 89.33 -14.51
C LEU A 367 -25.33 88.36 -13.48
N PRO A 368 -25.93 87.24 -13.90
CA PRO A 368 -26.34 86.21 -12.96
C PRO A 368 -25.07 85.71 -12.27
N GLN A 369 -25.04 85.77 -10.93
CA GLN A 369 -24.04 85.03 -10.17
C GLN A 369 -24.15 83.55 -10.62
N PRO A 370 -23.04 82.86 -10.94
CA PRO A 370 -23.11 81.49 -11.40
C PRO A 370 -23.85 80.68 -10.33
N ALA A 371 -25.02 80.15 -10.69
CA ALA A 371 -25.88 79.45 -9.76
C ALA A 371 -25.05 78.35 -9.10
N GLN A 372 -24.84 78.46 -7.79
CA GLN A 372 -23.96 77.55 -7.06
C GLN A 372 -24.49 76.14 -7.30
N LYS A 373 -23.75 75.34 -8.09
CA LYS A 373 -24.10 73.94 -8.32
C LYS A 373 -24.26 73.31 -6.93
N PRO A 374 -25.39 72.61 -6.66
CA PRO A 374 -25.56 71.97 -5.36
C PRO A 374 -24.32 71.09 -5.12
N PRO A 375 -23.69 71.18 -3.94
CA PRO A 375 -22.43 70.49 -3.69
C PRO A 375 -22.62 69.02 -4.00
N ALA A 376 -21.72 68.47 -4.82
CA ALA A 376 -21.85 67.11 -5.33
C ALA A 376 -21.97 66.14 -4.14
N ASP A 377 -22.96 65.24 -4.19
CA ASP A 377 -23.17 64.31 -3.10
C ASP A 377 -22.03 63.27 -3.08
N ILE A 378 -21.04 63.56 -2.24
CA ILE A 378 -19.91 62.67 -1.96
C ILE A 378 -20.42 61.30 -1.49
N THR A 379 -21.58 61.23 -0.84
CA THR A 379 -22.23 59.96 -0.44
C THR A 379 -22.64 59.13 -1.66
N ALA A 380 -23.19 59.76 -2.70
CA ALA A 380 -23.53 59.08 -3.96
C ALA A 380 -22.28 58.63 -4.72
N GLN A 381 -21.22 59.45 -4.73
CA GLN A 381 -19.94 59.07 -5.35
C GLN A 381 -19.29 57.87 -4.62
N ILE A 382 -19.22 57.90 -3.29
CA ILE A 382 -18.73 56.77 -2.48
C ILE A 382 -19.56 55.50 -2.72
N ARG A 383 -20.89 55.60 -2.89
CA ARG A 383 -21.74 54.45 -3.23
C ARG A 383 -21.45 53.86 -4.60
N VAL A 384 -21.29 54.68 -5.64
CA VAL A 384 -20.93 54.21 -6.99
C VAL A 384 -19.56 53.50 -6.98
N ILE A 385 -18.63 54.03 -6.19
CA ILE A 385 -17.31 53.45 -5.96
C ILE A 385 -17.45 52.08 -5.24
N GLU A 386 -18.08 52.00 -4.06
CA GLU A 386 -18.25 50.72 -3.35
C GLU A 386 -19.09 49.67 -4.13
N ASP A 387 -20.08 50.08 -4.93
CA ASP A 387 -20.80 49.17 -5.84
C ASP A 387 -19.90 48.61 -6.95
N TYR A 388 -18.95 49.40 -7.46
CA TYR A 388 -17.95 48.93 -8.41
C TYR A 388 -16.94 48.00 -7.74
N ARG A 389 -16.44 48.36 -6.55
CA ARG A 389 -15.57 47.52 -5.71
C ARG A 389 -16.18 46.13 -5.52
N LYS A 390 -17.46 46.09 -5.16
CA LYS A 390 -18.20 44.85 -4.95
C LYS A 390 -18.28 44.03 -6.24
N ARG A 391 -18.61 44.64 -7.38
CA ARG A 391 -18.68 43.93 -8.68
C ARG A 391 -17.34 43.32 -9.09
N VAL A 392 -16.24 44.04 -8.86
CA VAL A 392 -14.88 43.52 -9.13
C VAL A 392 -14.54 42.38 -8.16
N HIS A 393 -14.87 42.51 -6.87
CA HIS A 393 -14.70 41.43 -5.90
C HIS A 393 -15.51 40.18 -6.24
N ASP A 394 -16.82 40.33 -6.47
CA ASP A 394 -17.74 39.25 -6.84
C ASP A 394 -17.25 38.52 -8.12
N MET A 395 -16.67 39.26 -9.08
CA MET A 395 -16.03 38.71 -10.27
C MET A 395 -14.77 37.89 -9.94
N PHE A 396 -13.80 38.46 -9.22
CA PHE A 396 -12.57 37.73 -8.86
C PHE A 396 -12.87 36.48 -8.01
N THR A 397 -13.82 36.57 -7.07
CA THR A 397 -14.28 35.41 -6.28
C THR A 397 -14.94 34.35 -7.16
N PHE A 398 -15.83 34.72 -8.09
CA PHE A 398 -16.42 33.78 -9.05
C PHE A 398 -15.35 33.06 -9.90
N LEU A 399 -14.36 33.81 -10.39
CA LEU A 399 -13.27 33.28 -11.19
C LEU A 399 -12.38 32.34 -10.37
N GLN A 400 -12.01 32.72 -9.14
CA GLN A 400 -11.23 31.86 -8.25
C GLN A 400 -11.99 30.57 -7.91
N THR A 401 -13.28 30.65 -7.56
CA THR A 401 -14.13 29.46 -7.34
C THR A 401 -14.14 28.57 -8.58
N LYS A 402 -14.23 29.13 -9.79
CA LYS A 402 -14.21 28.34 -11.03
C LYS A 402 -12.86 27.71 -11.36
N VAL A 403 -11.76 28.39 -11.05
CA VAL A 403 -10.40 27.82 -11.15
C VAL A 403 -10.23 26.68 -10.13
N GLN A 404 -10.76 26.83 -8.92
CA GLN A 404 -10.76 25.80 -7.88
C GLN A 404 -11.68 24.61 -8.22
N ASP A 405 -12.86 24.83 -8.81
CA ASP A 405 -13.72 23.76 -9.33
C ASP A 405 -12.97 22.93 -10.39
N ILE A 406 -12.42 23.60 -11.42
CA ILE A 406 -11.68 22.93 -12.51
C ILE A 406 -10.42 22.23 -11.97
N ARG A 407 -9.71 22.83 -11.01
CA ARG A 407 -8.61 22.19 -10.29
C ARG A 407 -9.07 20.91 -9.62
N HIS A 408 -10.16 20.96 -8.85
CA HIS A 408 -10.69 19.80 -8.15
C HIS A 408 -11.09 18.69 -9.12
N ASP A 409 -11.77 19.02 -10.23
CA ASP A 409 -12.15 18.05 -11.27
C ASP A 409 -10.92 17.43 -11.95
N VAL A 410 -9.87 18.21 -12.24
CA VAL A 410 -8.62 17.72 -12.85
C VAL A 410 -7.83 16.85 -11.88
N GLU A 411 -7.74 17.22 -10.60
CA GLU A 411 -7.12 16.41 -9.54
C GLU A 411 -7.91 15.12 -9.28
N HIS A 412 -9.24 15.18 -9.27
CA HIS A 412 -10.13 14.01 -9.17
C HIS A 412 -9.95 13.06 -10.37
N VAL A 413 -9.93 13.58 -11.60
CA VAL A 413 -9.70 12.78 -12.81
C VAL A 413 -8.29 12.18 -12.83
N ARG A 414 -7.26 12.90 -12.36
CA ARG A 414 -5.91 12.36 -12.14
C ARG A 414 -5.97 11.16 -11.20
N ASP A 415 -6.51 11.34 -10.00
CA ASP A 415 -6.36 10.38 -8.92
C ASP A 415 -7.31 9.18 -9.03
N GLU A 416 -8.43 9.31 -9.75
CA GLU A 416 -9.25 8.18 -10.20
C GLU A 416 -8.69 7.47 -11.43
N THR A 417 -8.47 8.22 -12.53
CA THR A 417 -8.26 7.62 -13.86
C THR A 417 -6.80 7.27 -14.06
N MET A 418 -5.87 8.19 -13.77
CA MET A 418 -4.44 7.93 -13.96
C MET A 418 -3.93 6.92 -12.95
N GLY A 419 -4.44 6.94 -11.71
CA GLY A 419 -4.15 5.89 -10.72
C GLY A 419 -4.50 4.50 -11.25
N ARG A 420 -5.72 4.31 -11.78
CA ARG A 420 -6.18 3.01 -12.32
C ARG A 420 -5.36 2.56 -13.53
N LEU A 421 -5.09 3.48 -14.46
CA LEU A 421 -4.28 3.18 -15.65
C LEU A 421 -2.82 2.89 -15.33
N GLN A 422 -2.24 3.61 -14.36
CA GLN A 422 -0.87 3.37 -13.88
C GLN A 422 -0.77 2.00 -13.20
N LEU A 423 -1.73 1.63 -12.34
CA LEU A 423 -1.75 0.31 -11.71
C LEU A 423 -1.97 -0.82 -12.74
N GLN A 424 -2.80 -0.61 -13.76
CA GLN A 424 -2.93 -1.54 -14.90
C GLN A 424 -1.62 -1.67 -15.69
N GLY A 425 -0.91 -0.56 -15.93
CA GLY A 425 0.41 -0.57 -16.56
C GLY A 425 1.45 -1.36 -15.76
N LEU A 426 1.57 -1.08 -14.46
CA LEU A 426 2.49 -1.80 -13.55
C LEU A 426 2.16 -3.30 -13.49
N ASN A 427 0.87 -3.67 -13.43
CA ASN A 427 0.44 -5.06 -13.50
C ASN A 427 0.75 -5.71 -14.87
N ALA A 428 0.63 -4.98 -15.98
CA ALA A 428 0.99 -5.47 -17.31
C ALA A 428 2.51 -5.68 -17.47
N ASP A 429 3.32 -4.76 -16.93
CA ASP A 429 4.79 -4.85 -16.90
C ASP A 429 5.23 -6.06 -16.05
N LEU A 430 4.63 -6.27 -14.87
CA LEU A 430 4.85 -7.45 -14.00
C LEU A 430 4.47 -8.77 -14.67
N LEU A 431 3.33 -8.82 -15.38
CA LEU A 431 2.94 -9.96 -16.19
C LEU A 431 3.83 -10.14 -17.45
N GLY A 432 4.53 -9.08 -17.88
CA GLY A 432 5.66 -9.15 -18.81
C GLY A 432 6.85 -9.89 -18.19
N PHE A 433 7.41 -9.35 -17.11
CA PHE A 433 8.55 -9.93 -16.39
C PHE A 433 8.34 -11.40 -16.02
N LYS A 434 7.16 -11.75 -15.50
CA LYS A 434 6.76 -13.13 -15.19
C LYS A 434 6.84 -14.08 -16.39
N ARG A 435 6.42 -13.65 -17.58
CA ARG A 435 6.53 -14.44 -18.82
C ARG A 435 7.97 -14.60 -19.24
N THR A 436 8.71 -13.48 -19.33
CA THR A 436 10.12 -13.48 -19.72
C THR A 436 10.94 -14.37 -18.80
N ILE A 437 10.80 -14.26 -17.48
CA ILE A 437 11.48 -15.14 -16.51
C ILE A 437 11.13 -16.61 -16.74
N LYS A 438 9.86 -16.96 -16.96
CA LYS A 438 9.44 -18.34 -17.26
C LYS A 438 10.10 -18.88 -18.54
N ASP A 439 10.27 -18.05 -19.57
CA ASP A 439 10.91 -18.44 -20.83
C ASP A 439 12.42 -18.62 -20.67
N HIS A 440 13.12 -17.70 -19.99
CA HIS A 440 14.55 -17.86 -19.67
C HIS A 440 14.81 -19.06 -18.75
N ALA A 441 13.98 -19.29 -17.74
CA ALA A 441 14.07 -20.44 -16.84
C ALA A 441 13.86 -21.77 -17.60
N SER A 442 12.85 -21.83 -18.47
CA SER A 442 12.59 -23.01 -19.32
C SER A 442 13.75 -23.28 -20.29
N LYS A 443 14.35 -22.22 -20.85
CA LYS A 443 15.51 -22.32 -21.74
C LYS A 443 16.77 -22.81 -20.99
N GLY A 444 17.06 -22.25 -19.81
CA GLY A 444 18.24 -22.63 -19.02
C GLY A 444 18.15 -24.05 -18.44
N MET A 445 16.98 -24.46 -17.95
CA MET A 445 16.81 -25.79 -17.34
C MET A 445 16.67 -26.93 -18.36
N SER A 446 16.29 -26.65 -19.61
CA SER A 446 16.20 -27.66 -20.67
C SER A 446 17.55 -27.99 -21.33
N THR A 447 18.53 -27.08 -21.27
CA THR A 447 19.87 -27.29 -21.84
C THR A 447 20.74 -28.23 -21.00
N LYS A 448 20.56 -29.55 -21.16
CA LYS A 448 21.33 -30.64 -20.50
C LYS A 448 22.86 -30.65 -20.71
N VAL A 449 23.46 -29.65 -21.36
CA VAL A 449 24.87 -29.69 -21.81
C VAL A 449 25.62 -28.35 -21.69
N ASP A 450 24.97 -27.20 -21.88
CA ASP A 450 25.67 -25.90 -21.93
C ASP A 450 25.40 -25.05 -20.67
N SER A 451 26.38 -25.05 -19.76
CA SER A 451 26.35 -24.24 -18.54
C SER A 451 26.45 -22.73 -18.80
N LYS A 452 27.07 -22.29 -19.92
CA LYS A 452 27.16 -20.88 -20.28
C LYS A 452 25.80 -20.31 -20.67
N ILE A 453 24.97 -21.09 -21.35
CA ILE A 453 23.56 -20.71 -21.63
C ILE A 453 22.76 -20.64 -20.33
N PHE A 454 22.96 -21.58 -19.40
CA PHE A 454 22.29 -21.55 -18.10
C PHE A 454 22.67 -20.30 -17.28
N TYR A 455 23.96 -19.98 -17.11
CA TYR A 455 24.37 -18.80 -16.33
C TYR A 455 23.91 -17.48 -16.95
N ALA A 456 23.94 -17.37 -18.28
CA ALA A 456 23.41 -16.19 -18.98
C ALA A 456 21.89 -16.04 -18.75
N ALA A 457 21.13 -17.14 -18.74
CA ALA A 457 19.71 -17.12 -18.43
C ALA A 457 19.44 -16.77 -16.95
N LEU A 458 20.23 -17.28 -16.00
CA LEU A 458 20.10 -16.97 -14.58
C LEU A 458 20.37 -15.48 -14.30
N GLN A 459 21.45 -14.92 -14.86
CA GLN A 459 21.77 -13.49 -14.71
C GLN A 459 20.65 -12.59 -15.26
N GLN A 460 20.06 -12.96 -16.40
CA GLN A 460 18.92 -12.25 -16.98
C GLN A 460 17.66 -12.36 -16.11
N VAL A 461 17.43 -13.51 -15.47
CA VAL A 461 16.29 -13.70 -14.55
C VAL A 461 16.45 -12.91 -13.27
N ASP A 462 17.66 -12.80 -12.72
CA ASP A 462 17.98 -12.01 -11.52
C ASP A 462 17.80 -10.49 -11.74
N GLU A 463 18.28 -9.98 -12.88
CA GLU A 463 18.07 -8.59 -13.32
C GLU A 463 16.57 -8.30 -13.51
N ILE A 464 15.82 -9.19 -14.17
CA ILE A 464 14.38 -9.01 -14.39
C ILE A 464 13.59 -9.16 -13.07
N ALA A 465 14.01 -10.02 -12.15
CA ALA A 465 13.37 -10.18 -10.84
C ALA A 465 13.55 -8.92 -9.97
N SER A 466 14.72 -8.28 -10.04
CA SER A 466 15.00 -7.00 -9.38
C SER A 466 14.08 -5.88 -9.91
N ASN A 467 13.98 -5.73 -11.24
CA ASN A 467 13.06 -4.79 -11.89
C ASN A 467 11.57 -5.08 -11.56
N ALA A 468 11.19 -6.35 -11.43
CA ALA A 468 9.86 -6.75 -11.01
C ALA A 468 9.57 -6.38 -9.55
N TYR A 469 10.52 -6.54 -8.64
CA TYR A 469 10.33 -6.14 -7.24
C TYR A 469 10.15 -4.62 -7.11
N GLU A 470 10.93 -3.80 -7.82
CA GLU A 470 10.73 -2.34 -7.85
C GLU A 470 9.36 -1.96 -8.44
N THR A 471 8.94 -2.63 -9.51
CA THR A 471 7.63 -2.40 -10.16
C THR A 471 6.47 -2.77 -9.22
N ALA A 472 6.61 -3.85 -8.44
CA ALA A 472 5.62 -4.26 -7.45
C ALA A 472 5.62 -3.37 -6.20
N TRP A 473 6.76 -2.82 -5.79
CA TRP A 473 6.85 -1.80 -4.74
C TRP A 473 6.13 -0.51 -5.15
N ASN A 474 6.35 -0.06 -6.38
CA ASN A 474 5.63 1.08 -6.96
C ASN A 474 4.11 0.83 -7.06
N ALA A 475 3.69 -0.40 -7.39
CA ALA A 475 2.28 -0.79 -7.38
C ALA A 475 1.68 -0.83 -5.95
N ALA A 476 2.44 -1.35 -4.97
CA ALA A 476 2.02 -1.39 -3.57
C ALA A 476 1.82 0.02 -3.02
N LYS A 477 2.79 0.92 -3.25
CA LYS A 477 2.69 2.32 -2.87
C LYS A 477 1.48 3.00 -3.50
N LEU A 478 1.25 2.83 -4.80
CA LEU A 478 0.10 3.40 -5.50
C LEU A 478 -1.26 2.92 -4.95
N VAL A 479 -1.35 1.65 -4.55
CA VAL A 479 -2.55 1.09 -3.90
C VAL A 479 -2.72 1.60 -2.47
N ASN A 480 -1.62 1.83 -1.74
CA ASN A 480 -1.67 2.25 -0.34
C ASN A 480 -1.94 3.76 -0.15
N ASP A 481 -1.33 4.59 -1.01
CA ASP A 481 -1.42 6.06 -0.96
C ASP A 481 -2.78 6.60 -1.46
N ASN A 482 -3.59 5.78 -2.15
CA ASN A 482 -4.88 6.17 -2.70
C ASN A 482 -6.02 5.41 -2.00
N GLU A 483 -6.90 6.14 -1.31
CA GLU A 483 -8.01 5.57 -0.53
C GLU A 483 -8.96 4.68 -1.35
N ARG A 484 -9.11 4.95 -2.65
CA ARG A 484 -10.09 4.27 -3.53
C ARG A 484 -9.69 2.85 -3.93
N PHE A 485 -8.41 2.51 -3.88
CA PHE A 485 -7.95 1.13 -4.15
C PHE A 485 -8.19 0.21 -2.96
N ARG A 486 -8.36 -1.08 -3.26
CA ARG A 486 -8.53 -2.17 -2.30
C ARG A 486 -7.34 -3.12 -2.38
N ILE A 487 -7.19 -4.00 -1.39
CA ILE A 487 -6.19 -5.07 -1.42
C ILE A 487 -6.28 -5.92 -2.71
N GLN A 488 -7.49 -6.12 -3.26
CA GLN A 488 -7.73 -6.83 -4.52
C GLN A 488 -6.99 -6.23 -5.71
N ASP A 489 -6.84 -4.91 -5.79
CA ASP A 489 -6.17 -4.25 -6.91
C ASP A 489 -4.66 -4.53 -6.93
N TYR A 490 -4.09 -4.98 -5.80
CA TYR A 490 -2.70 -5.41 -5.66
C TYR A 490 -2.48 -6.94 -5.82
N GLU A 491 -3.54 -7.77 -5.76
CA GLU A 491 -3.41 -9.24 -5.81
C GLU A 491 -2.67 -9.73 -7.06
N THR A 492 -2.86 -9.06 -8.21
CA THR A 492 -2.13 -9.38 -9.46
C THR A 492 -0.62 -9.15 -9.33
N ALA A 493 -0.19 -8.05 -8.72
CA ALA A 493 1.21 -7.74 -8.51
C ALA A 493 1.85 -8.69 -7.47
N ARG A 494 1.15 -8.95 -6.36
CA ARG A 494 1.56 -9.91 -5.32
C ARG A 494 1.75 -11.31 -5.89
N ALA A 495 0.80 -11.81 -6.67
CA ALA A 495 0.90 -13.12 -7.34
C ALA A 495 2.03 -13.17 -8.38
N ALA A 496 2.25 -12.09 -9.13
CA ALA A 496 3.35 -12.02 -10.09
C ALA A 496 4.73 -12.11 -9.40
N VAL A 497 4.95 -11.37 -8.31
CA VAL A 497 6.21 -11.43 -7.54
C VAL A 497 6.41 -12.81 -6.89
N HIS A 498 5.36 -13.39 -6.32
CA HIS A 498 5.39 -14.73 -5.72
C HIS A 498 5.88 -15.79 -6.73
N GLU A 499 5.29 -15.84 -7.93
CA GLU A 499 5.73 -16.78 -8.98
C GLU A 499 7.13 -16.46 -9.54
N ILE A 500 7.52 -15.18 -9.64
CA ILE A 500 8.87 -14.77 -10.04
C ILE A 500 9.92 -15.25 -9.04
N ARG A 501 9.68 -15.05 -7.74
CA ARG A 501 10.56 -15.49 -6.65
C ARG A 501 10.75 -17.01 -6.64
N ILE A 502 9.65 -17.77 -6.74
CA ILE A 502 9.70 -19.23 -6.85
C ILE A 502 10.51 -19.68 -8.07
N LYS A 503 10.38 -19.00 -9.23
CA LYS A 503 11.16 -19.37 -10.43
C LYS A 503 12.65 -19.02 -10.34
N LEU A 504 13.02 -17.94 -9.65
CA LEU A 504 14.42 -17.65 -9.33
C LEU A 504 14.99 -18.75 -8.39
N ALA A 505 14.23 -19.12 -7.35
CA ALA A 505 14.61 -20.17 -6.41
C ALA A 505 14.74 -21.56 -7.08
N GLU A 506 13.84 -21.93 -7.98
CA GLU A 506 13.97 -23.14 -8.81
C GLU A 506 15.25 -23.14 -9.66
N MET A 507 15.61 -22.01 -10.26
CA MET A 507 16.84 -21.90 -11.03
C MET A 507 18.10 -21.98 -10.15
N MET A 508 18.08 -21.37 -8.96
CA MET A 508 19.16 -21.50 -7.97
C MET A 508 19.31 -22.95 -7.47
N GLY A 509 18.19 -23.65 -7.22
CA GLY A 509 18.19 -25.09 -6.93
C GLY A 509 18.76 -25.92 -8.09
N PHE A 510 18.38 -25.62 -9.33
CA PHE A 510 18.93 -26.28 -10.52
C PHE A 510 20.43 -26.00 -10.68
N GLN A 511 20.90 -24.77 -10.42
CA GLN A 511 22.32 -24.40 -10.41
C GLN A 511 23.11 -25.28 -9.43
N ALA A 512 22.62 -25.42 -8.20
CA ALA A 512 23.26 -26.27 -7.20
C ALA A 512 23.30 -27.75 -7.64
N LYS A 513 22.20 -28.26 -8.20
CA LYS A 513 22.11 -29.62 -8.78
C LYS A 513 23.09 -29.82 -9.94
N GLN A 514 23.32 -28.81 -10.79
CA GLN A 514 24.32 -28.87 -11.86
C GLN A 514 25.76 -28.88 -11.33
N TYR A 515 26.10 -28.03 -10.34
CA TYR A 515 27.43 -28.07 -9.71
C TYR A 515 27.72 -29.43 -9.07
N ALA A 516 26.78 -29.95 -8.27
CA ALA A 516 26.86 -31.27 -7.66
C ALA A 516 27.05 -32.39 -8.70
N THR A 517 26.21 -32.41 -9.75
CA THR A 517 26.28 -33.41 -10.83
C THR A 517 27.62 -33.35 -11.57
N ASN A 518 28.14 -32.15 -11.83
CA ASN A 518 29.41 -31.98 -12.53
C ASN A 518 30.61 -32.44 -11.67
N TYR A 519 30.61 -32.20 -10.35
CA TYR A 519 31.62 -32.76 -9.45
C TYR A 519 31.66 -34.28 -9.51
N VAL A 520 30.51 -34.92 -9.20
CA VAL A 520 30.39 -36.38 -9.15
C VAL A 520 30.80 -37.01 -10.47
N ARG A 521 30.34 -36.46 -11.60
CA ARG A 521 30.68 -36.93 -12.95
C ARG A 521 32.18 -36.81 -13.24
N PHE A 522 32.80 -35.68 -12.92
CA PHE A 522 34.19 -35.39 -13.28
C PHE A 522 35.18 -36.21 -12.45
N GLN A 523 34.91 -36.42 -11.15
CA GLN A 523 35.71 -37.29 -10.29
C GLN A 523 35.55 -38.76 -10.68
N TRP A 524 34.31 -39.27 -10.72
CA TRP A 524 34.04 -40.70 -10.93
C TRP A 524 34.51 -41.19 -12.30
N GLN A 525 34.44 -40.35 -13.34
CA GLN A 525 34.91 -40.73 -14.69
C GLN A 525 36.44 -40.71 -14.86
N ARG A 526 37.21 -40.12 -13.93
CA ARG A 526 38.69 -40.05 -14.03
C ARG A 526 39.42 -40.97 -13.06
N ALA A 527 38.83 -41.33 -11.91
CA ALA A 527 39.42 -42.19 -10.88
C ALA A 527 39.54 -43.70 -11.25
N GLN A 528 39.96 -44.02 -12.48
CA GLN A 528 40.12 -45.39 -13.00
C GLN A 528 41.53 -45.74 -13.51
N GLY A 529 42.53 -44.87 -13.35
CA GLY A 529 43.90 -45.11 -13.83
C GLY A 529 44.94 -45.37 -12.72
N SER A 530 46.22 -45.19 -13.07
CA SER A 530 47.37 -45.72 -12.32
C SER A 530 48.03 -44.70 -11.38
N LYS A 531 48.93 -45.18 -10.49
CA LYS A 531 49.55 -44.42 -9.38
C LYS A 531 50.17 -43.06 -9.76
N ALA A 532 50.60 -42.88 -11.02
CA ALA A 532 51.11 -41.60 -11.52
C ALA A 532 50.06 -40.48 -11.62
N GLN A 533 48.76 -40.81 -11.47
CA GLN A 533 47.66 -39.85 -11.53
C GLN A 533 47.32 -39.24 -10.17
N ALA A 534 47.87 -39.72 -9.04
CA ALA A 534 47.45 -39.26 -7.71
C ALA A 534 47.74 -37.76 -7.46
N GLU A 535 48.89 -37.24 -7.92
CA GLU A 535 49.22 -35.81 -7.83
C GLU A 535 48.36 -34.95 -8.78
N GLU A 536 48.10 -35.45 -10.00
CA GLU A 536 47.23 -34.78 -10.98
C GLU A 536 45.77 -34.73 -10.45
N GLU A 537 45.29 -35.83 -9.88
CA GLU A 537 43.96 -35.96 -9.29
C GLU A 537 43.82 -35.05 -8.05
N ALA A 538 44.79 -35.03 -7.13
CA ALA A 538 44.78 -34.12 -5.99
C ALA A 538 44.71 -32.65 -6.42
N THR A 539 45.54 -32.26 -7.39
CA THR A 539 45.57 -30.90 -7.95
C THR A 539 44.26 -30.54 -8.67
N MET A 540 43.68 -31.51 -9.38
CA MET A 540 42.42 -31.37 -10.11
C MET A 540 41.22 -31.27 -9.17
N LEU A 541 41.19 -32.09 -8.13
CA LEU A 541 40.16 -32.09 -7.10
C LEU A 541 40.18 -30.78 -6.31
N GLU A 542 41.36 -30.31 -5.90
CA GLU A 542 41.53 -28.98 -5.31
C GLU A 542 41.01 -27.88 -6.25
N HIS A 543 41.32 -27.94 -7.55
CA HIS A 543 40.85 -26.95 -8.52
C HIS A 543 39.33 -26.91 -8.63
N VAL A 544 38.66 -28.07 -8.70
CA VAL A 544 37.19 -28.13 -8.76
C VAL A 544 36.57 -27.67 -7.44
N VAL A 545 37.12 -28.08 -6.29
CA VAL A 545 36.64 -27.64 -4.96
C VAL A 545 36.74 -26.12 -4.81
N ARG A 546 37.84 -25.50 -5.24
CA ARG A 546 37.99 -24.04 -5.28
C ARG A 546 36.94 -23.35 -6.17
N GLN A 547 36.42 -24.02 -7.21
CA GLN A 547 35.31 -23.50 -8.03
C GLN A 547 33.93 -23.69 -7.35
N LEU A 548 33.76 -24.68 -6.46
CA LEU A 548 32.50 -24.97 -5.76
C LEU A 548 32.30 -24.14 -4.49
N ILE A 549 33.38 -23.82 -3.76
CA ILE A 549 33.30 -23.12 -2.46
C ILE A 549 32.48 -21.82 -2.54
N LYS A 550 32.71 -20.98 -3.57
CA LYS A 550 31.95 -19.74 -3.71
C LYS A 550 30.45 -20.01 -3.98
N PRO A 551 30.04 -20.73 -5.04
CA PRO A 551 28.63 -21.07 -5.25
C PRO A 551 27.93 -21.74 -4.07
N ALA A 552 28.62 -22.64 -3.36
CA ALA A 552 28.08 -23.28 -2.16
C ALA A 552 27.85 -22.27 -1.01
N SER A 553 28.78 -21.34 -0.81
CA SER A 553 28.66 -20.26 0.18
C SER A 553 27.57 -19.25 -0.19
N ASP A 554 27.53 -18.82 -1.46
CA ASP A 554 26.57 -17.82 -1.95
C ASP A 554 25.13 -18.35 -1.83
N LEU A 555 24.86 -19.56 -2.35
CA LEU A 555 23.54 -20.20 -2.30
C LEU A 555 23.15 -20.64 -0.87
N GLY A 556 24.13 -21.09 -0.08
CA GLY A 556 23.91 -21.42 1.34
C GLY A 556 23.49 -20.20 2.15
N THR A 557 24.16 -19.06 1.97
CA THR A 557 23.83 -17.79 2.64
C THR A 557 22.43 -17.30 2.25
N TYR A 558 22.06 -17.40 0.97
CA TYR A 558 20.71 -17.06 0.50
C TYR A 558 19.64 -17.93 1.17
N LEU A 559 19.86 -19.25 1.24
CA LEU A 559 18.93 -20.19 1.89
C LEU A 559 18.82 -19.94 3.41
N GLU A 560 19.95 -19.67 4.08
CA GLU A 560 20.02 -19.29 5.50
C GLU A 560 19.17 -18.04 5.77
N GLU A 561 19.27 -17.01 4.93
CA GLU A 561 18.47 -15.79 5.03
C GLU A 561 16.96 -16.07 4.90
N LYS A 562 16.53 -16.83 3.89
CA LYS A 562 15.09 -17.14 3.72
C LYS A 562 14.56 -18.01 4.87
N MET A 563 15.35 -18.98 5.33
CA MET A 563 15.00 -19.80 6.50
C MET A 563 14.91 -18.97 7.78
N LYS A 564 15.83 -18.01 7.98
CA LYS A 564 15.79 -17.07 9.11
C LYS A 564 14.54 -16.20 9.09
N ASN A 565 14.20 -15.59 7.94
CA ASN A 565 13.00 -14.78 7.81
C ASN A 565 11.72 -15.62 8.06
N ALA A 566 11.67 -16.85 7.55
CA ALA A 566 10.56 -17.77 7.82
C ALA A 566 10.47 -18.19 9.30
N LYS A 567 11.62 -18.36 10.00
CA LYS A 567 11.66 -18.61 11.46
C LYS A 567 11.13 -17.40 12.23
N THR A 568 11.52 -16.18 11.87
CA THR A 568 11.00 -14.93 12.46
C THR A 568 9.47 -14.83 12.36
N ILE A 569 8.89 -15.04 11.17
CA ILE A 569 7.43 -14.93 11.00
C ILE A 569 6.69 -16.03 11.78
N LYS A 570 7.19 -17.27 11.74
CA LYS A 570 6.61 -18.39 12.53
C LYS A 570 6.66 -18.10 14.03
N ASN A 571 7.75 -17.54 14.55
CA ASN A 571 7.87 -17.17 15.95
C ASN A 571 6.82 -16.15 16.38
N ILE A 572 6.57 -15.10 15.57
CA ILE A 572 5.50 -14.12 15.82
C ILE A 572 4.13 -14.82 15.87
N PHE A 573 3.85 -15.68 14.88
CA PHE A 573 2.57 -16.40 14.81
C PHE A 573 2.39 -17.44 15.92
N ASP A 574 3.45 -18.05 16.42
CA ASP A 574 3.39 -19.06 17.49
C ASP A 574 3.42 -18.44 18.90
N PHE A 575 4.02 -17.27 19.08
CA PHE A 575 3.90 -16.48 20.32
C PHE A 575 2.43 -16.09 20.55
N ALA A 576 1.77 -15.57 19.51
CA ALA A 576 0.34 -15.25 19.55
C ALA A 576 -0.56 -16.45 19.91
N LYS A 577 -0.26 -17.65 19.37
CA LYS A 577 -1.03 -18.88 19.67
C LYS A 577 -0.86 -19.37 21.12
N LYS A 578 0.22 -18.97 21.81
CA LYS A 578 0.56 -19.46 23.16
C LYS A 578 -0.19 -18.77 24.31
N GLY A 579 -1.07 -17.82 24.02
CA GLY A 579 -1.97 -17.22 25.02
C GLY A 579 -1.72 -15.74 25.32
N ALA A 580 -0.84 -15.08 24.56
CA ALA A 580 -0.94 -13.63 24.40
C ALA A 580 -2.32 -13.26 23.82
N SER A 581 -2.82 -12.05 24.11
CA SER A 581 -4.07 -11.59 23.50
C SER A 581 -3.88 -11.36 21.99
N SER A 582 -4.99 -11.37 21.24
CA SER A 582 -4.96 -11.14 19.77
C SER A 582 -4.28 -9.80 19.43
N ASP A 583 -4.45 -8.82 20.30
CA ASP A 583 -3.91 -7.47 20.24
C ASP A 583 -2.36 -7.43 20.20
N MET A 584 -1.65 -8.45 20.74
CA MET A 584 -0.19 -8.52 20.60
C MET A 584 0.25 -8.77 19.14
N ILE A 585 -0.56 -9.45 18.32
CA ILE A 585 -0.27 -9.63 16.89
C ILE A 585 -0.19 -8.26 16.20
N GLU A 586 -1.04 -7.32 16.57
CA GLU A 586 -1.10 -5.99 15.95
C GLU A 586 0.14 -5.14 16.29
N TYR A 587 0.84 -5.44 17.38
CA TYR A 587 2.10 -4.81 17.76
C TYR A 587 3.33 -5.50 17.16
N ASP A 588 3.40 -6.83 17.23
CA ASP A 588 4.57 -7.60 16.77
C ASP A 588 4.63 -7.77 15.25
N ALA A 589 3.49 -7.86 14.55
CA ALA A 589 3.48 -8.09 13.11
C ALA A 589 4.08 -6.92 12.29
N PRO A 590 3.84 -5.63 12.61
CA PRO A 590 4.55 -4.51 11.97
C PRO A 590 6.08 -4.57 12.16
N VAL A 591 6.56 -5.00 13.34
CA VAL A 591 8.00 -5.22 13.59
C VAL A 591 8.51 -6.36 12.72
N GLY A 592 7.75 -7.45 12.61
CA GLY A 592 8.00 -8.55 11.68
C GLY A 592 8.16 -8.05 10.24
N VAL A 593 7.17 -7.31 9.72
CA VAL A 593 7.16 -6.74 8.36
C VAL A 593 8.43 -5.93 8.07
N SER A 594 8.81 -5.04 9.00
CA SER A 594 10.02 -4.22 8.85
C SER A 594 11.31 -5.03 8.97
N THR A 595 11.29 -6.17 9.67
CA THR A 595 12.46 -7.05 9.84
C THR A 595 12.67 -7.98 8.64
N THR A 596 11.60 -8.40 7.97
CA THR A 596 11.64 -9.33 6.83
C THR A 596 11.62 -8.65 5.46
N GLY A 597 11.37 -7.34 5.39
CA GLY A 597 11.22 -6.62 4.10
C GLY A 597 9.91 -6.94 3.37
N THR A 598 8.87 -7.31 4.13
CA THR A 598 7.57 -7.70 3.58
C THR A 598 6.84 -6.51 2.96
N MET A 599 6.26 -6.68 1.76
CA MET A 599 5.41 -5.66 1.13
C MET A 599 4.02 -5.64 1.78
N TRP A 600 3.82 -4.67 2.68
CA TRP A 600 2.60 -4.46 3.48
C TRP A 600 1.86 -3.18 3.07
N LEU A 601 0.57 -3.31 2.75
CA LEU A 601 -0.34 -2.20 2.50
C LEU A 601 -0.97 -1.74 3.84
N ASN A 602 -0.29 -0.89 4.60
CA ASN A 602 -0.66 -0.55 5.98
C ASN A 602 -2.07 0.00 6.18
N ASN A 603 -2.67 0.61 5.14
CA ASN A 603 -4.03 1.14 5.17
C ASN A 603 -5.09 0.17 4.59
N LYS A 604 -4.69 -1.01 4.07
CA LYS A 604 -5.54 -1.91 3.28
C LYS A 604 -5.56 -3.36 3.78
N GLU A 605 -4.57 -3.77 4.56
CA GLU A 605 -4.46 -5.12 5.13
C GLU A 605 -3.77 -5.08 6.50
N THR A 606 -4.03 -6.09 7.34
CA THR A 606 -3.27 -6.25 8.60
C THR A 606 -1.84 -6.71 8.30
N ALA A 607 -0.88 -6.29 9.13
CA ALA A 607 0.50 -6.78 9.03
C ALA A 607 0.58 -8.32 9.12
N HIS A 608 -0.35 -8.95 9.86
CA HIS A 608 -0.49 -10.42 9.92
C HIS A 608 -0.79 -11.05 8.55
N GLN A 609 -1.69 -10.47 7.75
CA GLN A 609 -2.00 -10.94 6.39
C GLN A 609 -0.80 -10.78 5.46
N ALA A 610 -0.12 -9.63 5.51
CA ALA A 610 1.09 -9.40 4.72
C ALA A 610 2.20 -10.42 5.07
N LEU A 611 2.43 -10.67 6.36
CA LEU A 611 3.37 -11.68 6.84
C LEU A 611 2.98 -13.12 6.43
N GLN A 612 1.69 -13.45 6.38
CA GLN A 612 1.28 -14.79 5.92
C GLN A 612 1.62 -14.99 4.44
N HIS A 613 1.36 -14.00 3.58
CA HIS A 613 1.75 -14.07 2.16
C HIS A 613 3.27 -14.16 1.96
N GLU A 614 4.06 -13.46 2.78
CA GLU A 614 5.51 -13.59 2.75
C GLU A 614 5.96 -14.99 3.23
N LEU A 615 5.37 -15.51 4.30
CA LEU A 615 5.66 -16.84 4.82
C LEU A 615 5.36 -17.96 3.81
N ASP A 616 4.25 -17.84 3.08
CA ASP A 616 3.88 -18.78 2.01
C ASP A 616 4.90 -18.73 0.86
N THR A 617 5.37 -17.52 0.52
CA THR A 617 6.40 -17.31 -0.53
C THR A 617 7.76 -17.87 -0.11
N LEU A 618 8.25 -17.51 1.09
CA LEU A 618 9.50 -18.02 1.66
C LEU A 618 9.48 -19.55 1.77
N SER A 619 8.35 -20.13 2.17
CA SER A 619 8.22 -21.59 2.31
C SER A 619 8.39 -22.30 0.95
N ALA A 620 7.87 -21.72 -0.14
CA ALA A 620 8.05 -22.25 -1.49
C ALA A 620 9.48 -22.04 -2.03
N GLU A 621 10.11 -20.88 -1.78
CA GLU A 621 11.53 -20.65 -2.12
C GLU A 621 12.46 -21.65 -1.41
N ILE A 622 12.27 -21.83 -0.09
CA ILE A 622 13.03 -22.80 0.72
C ILE A 622 12.82 -24.23 0.18
N GLN A 623 11.58 -24.61 -0.17
CA GLN A 623 11.31 -25.93 -0.72
C GLN A 623 12.03 -26.16 -2.07
N ALA A 624 12.07 -25.17 -2.96
CA ALA A 624 12.74 -25.28 -4.26
C ALA A 624 14.28 -25.33 -4.15
N MET A 625 14.87 -24.69 -3.14
CA MET A 625 16.33 -24.61 -3.00
C MET A 625 16.96 -25.64 -2.06
N LYS A 626 16.25 -26.10 -1.02
CA LYS A 626 16.89 -26.77 0.14
C LYS A 626 17.72 -28.00 -0.22
N GLY A 627 17.10 -29.03 -0.81
CA GLY A 627 17.78 -30.30 -1.13
C GLY A 627 19.02 -30.09 -2.02
N PRO A 628 18.89 -29.46 -3.20
CA PRO A 628 20.01 -29.19 -4.08
C PRO A 628 21.13 -28.34 -3.45
N THR A 629 20.80 -27.35 -2.62
CA THR A 629 21.79 -26.49 -1.95
C THR A 629 22.55 -27.26 -0.87
N VAL A 630 21.84 -28.06 -0.05
CA VAL A 630 22.46 -28.93 0.96
C VAL A 630 23.36 -29.99 0.30
N ALA A 631 22.93 -30.58 -0.81
CA ALA A 631 23.74 -31.52 -1.58
C ALA A 631 25.03 -30.85 -2.11
N LEU A 632 24.95 -29.63 -2.66
CA LEU A 632 26.13 -28.87 -3.10
C LEU A 632 27.09 -28.56 -1.94
N ILE A 633 26.58 -28.10 -0.79
CA ILE A 633 27.41 -27.79 0.39
C ILE A 633 28.10 -29.07 0.89
N THR A 634 27.36 -30.18 0.97
CA THR A 634 27.89 -31.49 1.41
C THR A 634 28.99 -32.00 0.48
N ILE A 635 28.78 -31.94 -0.83
CA ILE A 635 29.79 -32.33 -1.85
C ILE A 635 31.02 -31.41 -1.80
N THR A 636 30.83 -30.12 -1.55
CA THR A 636 31.94 -29.15 -1.40
C THR A 636 32.77 -29.48 -0.16
N ALA A 637 32.12 -29.74 0.99
CA ALA A 637 32.78 -30.12 2.23
C ALA A 637 33.55 -31.45 2.10
N LEU A 638 32.93 -32.47 1.48
CA LEU A 638 33.58 -33.74 1.18
C LEU A 638 34.78 -33.56 0.25
N GLY A 639 34.67 -32.75 -0.81
CA GLY A 639 35.79 -32.45 -1.69
C GLY A 639 36.93 -31.70 -0.98
N MET A 640 36.63 -30.78 -0.05
CA MET A 640 37.66 -30.16 0.80
C MET A 640 38.38 -31.22 1.66
N GLN A 641 37.64 -32.16 2.23
CA GLN A 641 38.20 -33.27 3.00
C GLN A 641 39.03 -34.23 2.13
N GLU A 642 38.55 -34.61 0.94
CA GLU A 642 39.28 -35.40 -0.05
C GLU A 642 40.60 -34.71 -0.47
N THR A 643 40.57 -33.39 -0.67
CA THR A 643 41.77 -32.59 -1.01
C THR A 643 42.82 -32.71 0.10
N GLN A 644 42.42 -32.50 1.36
CA GLN A 644 43.31 -32.60 2.51
C GLN A 644 43.87 -34.01 2.70
N ILE A 645 43.04 -35.04 2.52
CA ILE A 645 43.45 -36.45 2.61
C ILE A 645 44.45 -36.77 1.48
N ALA A 646 44.19 -36.36 0.24
CA ALA A 646 45.10 -36.61 -0.88
C ALA A 646 46.47 -35.92 -0.66
N GLN A 647 46.48 -34.65 -0.23
CA GLN A 647 47.71 -33.94 0.13
C GLN A 647 48.46 -34.64 1.29
N ALA A 648 47.76 -35.20 2.28
CA ALA A 648 48.38 -35.92 3.40
C ALA A 648 48.94 -37.31 3.01
N VAL A 649 48.29 -38.02 2.06
CA VAL A 649 48.76 -39.30 1.51
C VAL A 649 50.00 -39.11 0.64
N LEU A 650 50.04 -38.06 -0.19
CA LEU A 650 51.23 -37.72 -0.98
C LEU A 650 52.47 -37.44 -0.09
N ALA A 651 52.28 -37.07 1.17
CA ALA A 651 53.34 -36.92 2.16
C ALA A 651 53.74 -38.23 2.88
N ASN A 652 52.93 -39.30 2.85
CA ASN A 652 53.15 -40.56 3.57
C ASN A 652 52.59 -41.79 2.82
N VAL A 653 53.47 -42.56 2.18
CA VAL A 653 53.17 -43.77 1.37
C VAL A 653 53.96 -44.93 2.01
N ASP A 654 53.45 -46.15 2.26
CA ASP A 654 52.82 -47.08 1.31
C ASP A 654 51.47 -47.71 1.71
N GLU A 655 51.03 -47.66 2.97
CA GLU A 655 49.92 -48.54 3.43
C GLU A 655 48.54 -47.85 3.54
N ALA A 656 48.47 -46.52 3.56
CA ALA A 656 47.22 -45.77 3.76
C ALA A 656 46.28 -45.75 2.53
N GLU A 657 46.84 -45.77 1.31
CA GLU A 657 46.11 -45.59 0.04
C GLU A 657 44.88 -46.51 -0.09
N LYS A 658 45.03 -47.79 0.29
CA LYS A 658 44.03 -48.81 0.00
C LYS A 658 42.73 -48.63 0.80
N ASN A 659 42.85 -48.27 2.07
CA ASN A 659 41.69 -48.04 2.95
C ASN A 659 40.93 -46.77 2.56
N ILE A 660 41.67 -45.73 2.12
CA ILE A 660 41.10 -44.46 1.65
C ILE A 660 40.29 -44.68 0.37
N MET A 661 40.76 -45.52 -0.56
CA MET A 661 40.05 -45.85 -1.80
C MET A 661 38.78 -46.69 -1.61
N GLU A 662 38.62 -47.43 -0.51
CA GLU A 662 37.33 -48.06 -0.16
C GLU A 662 36.40 -47.08 0.55
N TRP A 663 36.88 -46.32 1.53
CA TRP A 663 36.09 -45.29 2.21
C TRP A 663 35.50 -44.27 1.22
N ARG A 664 36.31 -43.80 0.26
CA ARG A 664 35.91 -42.87 -0.80
C ARG A 664 34.77 -43.41 -1.67
N LYS A 665 34.78 -44.70 -1.99
CA LYS A 665 33.70 -45.33 -2.79
C LYS A 665 32.39 -45.40 -2.03
N GLU A 666 32.44 -45.69 -0.73
CA GLU A 666 31.23 -45.81 0.09
C GLU A 666 30.64 -44.43 0.44
N ALA A 667 31.48 -43.45 0.81
CA ALA A 667 31.01 -42.09 1.10
C ALA A 667 30.35 -41.41 -0.12
N ILE A 668 30.92 -41.55 -1.32
CA ILE A 668 30.30 -40.98 -2.53
C ILE A 668 29.06 -41.80 -2.95
N ARG A 669 29.03 -43.12 -2.72
CA ARG A 669 27.82 -43.94 -2.90
C ARG A 669 26.69 -43.48 -1.99
N GLU A 670 26.94 -43.28 -0.69
CA GLU A 670 25.92 -42.79 0.25
C GLU A 670 25.35 -41.43 -0.16
N VAL A 671 26.17 -40.53 -0.70
CA VAL A 671 25.72 -39.24 -1.25
C VAL A 671 24.89 -39.41 -2.53
N ILE A 672 25.29 -40.28 -3.47
CA ILE A 672 24.51 -40.55 -4.68
C ILE A 672 23.17 -41.21 -4.32
N ASP A 673 23.18 -42.24 -3.49
CA ASP A 673 21.98 -42.94 -3.04
C ASP A 673 21.03 -41.99 -2.28
N ALA A 674 21.57 -41.02 -1.53
CA ALA A 674 20.78 -39.96 -0.90
C ALA A 674 20.22 -38.95 -1.91
N MET A 675 21.00 -38.51 -2.91
CA MET A 675 20.55 -37.57 -3.95
C MET A 675 19.52 -38.17 -4.90
N ASP A 676 19.73 -39.41 -5.35
CA ASP A 676 18.78 -40.13 -6.21
C ASP A 676 17.50 -40.46 -5.43
N LYS A 677 17.61 -40.80 -4.14
CA LYS A 677 16.44 -40.94 -3.27
C LYS A 677 15.71 -39.61 -3.06
N GLU A 678 16.39 -38.50 -2.79
CA GLU A 678 15.72 -37.20 -2.63
C GLU A 678 15.07 -36.75 -3.94
N ALA A 679 15.68 -37.01 -5.09
CA ALA A 679 15.08 -36.77 -6.40
C ALA A 679 13.87 -37.67 -6.67
N GLN A 680 13.88 -38.93 -6.21
CA GLN A 680 12.74 -39.84 -6.31
C GLN A 680 11.60 -39.41 -5.37
N ASP A 681 11.91 -39.07 -4.11
CA ASP A 681 10.97 -38.51 -3.13
C ASP A 681 10.35 -37.19 -3.66
N GLU A 682 11.14 -36.33 -4.35
CA GLU A 682 10.69 -35.10 -5.02
C GLU A 682 9.71 -35.40 -6.19
N ILE A 683 10.03 -36.40 -7.02
CA ILE A 683 9.16 -36.85 -8.12
C ILE A 683 7.84 -37.42 -7.57
N GLU A 684 7.89 -38.23 -6.50
CA GLU A 684 6.71 -38.82 -5.88
C GLU A 684 5.85 -37.75 -5.17
N ALA A 685 6.46 -36.82 -4.44
CA ALA A 685 5.77 -35.68 -3.83
C ALA A 685 5.11 -34.77 -4.87
N LYS A 686 5.75 -34.55 -6.02
CA LYS A 686 5.16 -33.81 -7.15
C LYS A 686 3.98 -34.57 -7.77
N GLN A 687 4.12 -35.87 -8.01
CA GLN A 687 3.03 -36.70 -8.53
C GLN A 687 1.84 -36.75 -7.56
N ASP A 688 2.08 -36.77 -6.25
CA ASP A 688 1.01 -36.72 -5.27
C ASP A 688 0.37 -35.33 -5.17
N MET A 689 1.12 -34.22 -5.33
CA MET A 689 0.52 -32.90 -5.50
C MET A 689 -0.36 -32.81 -6.75
N GLU A 690 0.13 -33.26 -7.91
CA GLU A 690 -0.66 -33.28 -9.15
C GLU A 690 -1.90 -34.18 -9.02
N ARG A 691 -1.80 -35.30 -8.28
CA ARG A 691 -2.94 -36.17 -7.94
C ARG A 691 -3.93 -35.46 -7.02
N ARG A 692 -3.48 -34.82 -5.94
CA ARG A 692 -4.33 -34.05 -5.01
C ARG A 692 -5.06 -32.92 -5.74
N GLN A 693 -4.37 -32.16 -6.59
CA GLN A 693 -4.99 -31.09 -7.38
C GLN A 693 -6.05 -31.61 -8.35
N ARG A 694 -5.85 -32.79 -8.97
CA ARG A 694 -6.88 -33.45 -9.78
C ARG A 694 -8.07 -33.89 -8.94
N ILE A 695 -7.83 -34.57 -7.82
CA ILE A 695 -8.88 -35.00 -6.88
C ILE A 695 -9.69 -33.78 -6.42
N GLU A 696 -9.04 -32.69 -6.01
CA GLU A 696 -9.72 -31.49 -5.52
C GLU A 696 -10.49 -30.74 -6.63
N ALA A 697 -9.95 -30.70 -7.86
CA ALA A 697 -10.68 -30.15 -9.01
C ALA A 697 -11.90 -31.00 -9.39
N GLU A 698 -11.78 -32.34 -9.27
CA GLU A 698 -12.87 -33.28 -9.50
C GLU A 698 -13.91 -33.21 -8.37
N ASP A 699 -13.50 -33.08 -7.11
CA ASP A 699 -14.40 -32.88 -5.95
C ASP A 699 -15.16 -31.54 -6.07
N ARG A 700 -14.48 -30.45 -6.43
CA ARG A 700 -15.12 -29.14 -6.73
C ARG A 700 -16.15 -29.27 -7.85
N ARG A 701 -15.86 -30.05 -8.91
CA ARG A 701 -16.79 -30.34 -10.01
C ARG A 701 -17.98 -31.20 -9.54
N LEU A 702 -17.74 -32.26 -8.78
CA LEU A 702 -18.80 -33.15 -8.27
C LEU A 702 -19.71 -32.44 -7.26
N VAL A 703 -19.16 -31.54 -6.44
CA VAL A 703 -19.94 -30.64 -5.56
C VAL A 703 -20.83 -29.68 -6.36
N ALA A 704 -20.35 -29.18 -7.51
CA ALA A 704 -21.17 -28.35 -8.41
C ALA A 704 -22.24 -29.16 -9.16
N GLU A 705 -21.93 -30.39 -9.58
CA GLU A 705 -22.85 -31.24 -10.36
C GLU A 705 -23.96 -31.91 -9.52
N ARG A 706 -23.72 -32.22 -8.23
CA ARG A 706 -24.60 -33.10 -7.42
C ARG A 706 -25.48 -32.40 -6.38
N GLY A 707 -25.43 -31.07 -6.28
CA GLY A 707 -26.23 -30.30 -5.33
C GLY A 707 -25.86 -30.52 -3.86
N ARG A 708 -26.78 -30.22 -2.94
CA ARG A 708 -26.56 -30.35 -1.47
C ARG A 708 -27.00 -31.71 -0.90
N ASP A 709 -28.03 -32.32 -1.50
CA ASP A 709 -28.79 -33.41 -0.89
C ASP A 709 -27.98 -34.70 -0.70
N TRP A 710 -27.00 -34.97 -1.57
CA TRP A 710 -26.14 -36.17 -1.51
C TRP A 710 -25.33 -36.28 -0.21
N LYS A 711 -25.01 -35.16 0.46
CA LYS A 711 -24.30 -35.19 1.75
C LYS A 711 -25.23 -35.64 2.89
N ILE A 712 -26.53 -35.34 2.79
CA ILE A 712 -27.57 -35.81 3.71
C ILE A 712 -27.76 -37.32 3.51
N GLU A 713 -27.85 -37.79 2.26
CA GLU A 713 -27.89 -39.22 1.93
C GLU A 713 -26.71 -40.00 2.54
N LEU A 714 -25.49 -39.49 2.36
CA LEU A 714 -24.28 -40.16 2.87
C LEU A 714 -24.29 -40.22 4.40
N ALA A 715 -24.70 -39.15 5.07
CA ALA A 715 -24.82 -39.12 6.52
C ALA A 715 -25.93 -40.05 7.06
N ILE A 716 -27.02 -40.24 6.30
CA ILE A 716 -28.04 -41.27 6.56
C ILE A 716 -27.40 -42.67 6.47
N ASP A 717 -26.69 -42.98 5.37
CA ASP A 717 -26.11 -44.31 5.15
C ASP A 717 -25.01 -44.67 6.16
N ILE A 718 -24.11 -43.73 6.52
CA ILE A 718 -23.14 -43.94 7.60
C ILE A 718 -23.86 -44.11 8.95
N GLY A 719 -24.91 -43.33 9.21
CA GLY A 719 -25.71 -43.44 10.43
C GLY A 719 -26.46 -44.76 10.56
N LEU A 720 -26.95 -45.33 9.45
CA LEU A 720 -27.55 -46.67 9.40
C LEU A 720 -26.50 -47.76 9.62
N ALA A 721 -25.32 -47.65 8.99
CA ALA A 721 -24.21 -48.56 9.18
C ALA A 721 -23.74 -48.61 10.66
N LEU A 722 -23.61 -47.45 11.31
CA LEU A 722 -23.32 -47.35 12.75
C LEU A 722 -24.39 -47.98 13.65
N LEU A 723 -25.65 -47.99 13.23
CA LEU A 723 -26.75 -48.63 13.96
C LEU A 723 -26.75 -50.16 13.82
N ALA A 724 -26.17 -50.71 12.74
CA ALA A 724 -26.00 -52.14 12.55
C ALA A 724 -24.81 -52.71 13.35
N ALA A 725 -23.77 -51.91 13.56
CA ALA A 725 -22.57 -52.28 14.32
C ALA A 725 -22.66 -52.02 15.84
N GLY A 726 -23.87 -52.17 16.42
CA GLY A 726 -24.12 -51.89 17.83
C GLY A 726 -23.19 -52.70 18.75
N PRO A 727 -22.40 -52.07 19.64
CA PRO A 727 -21.43 -52.76 20.47
C PRO A 727 -22.12 -53.75 21.43
N ASN A 728 -21.82 -55.04 21.26
CA ASN A 728 -22.09 -56.05 22.27
C ASN A 728 -21.30 -55.73 23.56
N LEU A 729 -21.81 -56.18 24.71
CA LEU A 729 -21.30 -55.75 26.02
C LEU A 729 -19.80 -55.96 26.33
N PRO A 730 -19.01 -56.89 25.72
CA PRO A 730 -17.58 -56.98 25.98
C PRO A 730 -16.70 -56.03 25.14
N ALA A 731 -17.27 -55.13 24.32
CA ALA A 731 -16.49 -54.16 23.55
C ALA A 731 -15.68 -53.23 24.46
N SER A 732 -14.45 -52.88 24.06
CA SER A 732 -13.57 -52.05 24.90
C SER A 732 -14.07 -50.61 25.03
N ILE A 733 -13.78 -49.95 26.15
CA ILE A 733 -14.18 -48.55 26.40
C ILE A 733 -13.67 -47.60 25.30
N ALA A 734 -12.46 -47.85 24.78
CA ALA A 734 -11.90 -47.07 23.67
C ALA A 734 -12.70 -47.23 22.35
N GLU A 735 -13.15 -48.45 22.03
CA GLU A 735 -14.02 -48.69 20.86
C GLU A 735 -15.39 -48.02 21.04
N GLY A 736 -16.01 -48.14 22.22
CA GLY A 736 -17.28 -47.49 22.54
C GLY A 736 -17.21 -45.96 22.39
N ILE A 737 -16.10 -45.35 22.81
CA ILE A 737 -15.84 -43.91 22.64
C ILE A 737 -15.64 -43.53 21.16
N LEU A 738 -14.95 -44.34 20.36
CA LEU A 738 -14.74 -44.09 18.93
C LEU A 738 -16.07 -44.16 18.16
N TRP A 739 -16.90 -45.17 18.40
CA TRP A 739 -18.25 -45.27 17.82
C TRP A 739 -19.15 -44.11 18.27
N ALA A 740 -19.07 -43.71 19.54
CA ALA A 740 -19.82 -42.55 20.04
C ALA A 740 -19.41 -41.23 19.37
N ARG A 741 -18.12 -41.01 19.06
CA ARG A 741 -17.65 -39.82 18.32
C ARG A 741 -18.26 -39.75 16.92
N GLN A 742 -18.24 -40.84 16.16
CA GLN A 742 -18.79 -40.84 14.80
C GLN A 742 -20.31 -40.63 14.81
N ALA A 743 -21.03 -41.31 15.71
CA ALA A 743 -22.47 -41.11 15.90
C ALA A 743 -22.82 -39.63 16.25
N LEU A 744 -22.02 -38.99 17.12
CA LEU A 744 -22.20 -37.57 17.47
C LEU A 744 -21.92 -36.62 16.29
N ARG A 745 -20.90 -36.89 15.47
CA ARG A 745 -20.58 -36.11 14.27
C ARG A 745 -21.74 -36.14 13.25
N ILE A 746 -22.32 -37.31 13.03
CA ILE A 746 -23.47 -37.50 12.13
C ILE A 746 -24.74 -36.86 12.71
N ILE A 747 -25.01 -37.01 14.01
CA ILE A 747 -26.15 -36.34 14.68
C ILE A 747 -26.08 -34.81 14.54
N ARG A 748 -24.88 -34.22 14.61
CA ARG A 748 -24.66 -32.78 14.39
C ARG A 748 -24.91 -32.40 12.94
N TYR A 749 -24.28 -33.11 12.00
CA TYR A 749 -24.43 -32.83 10.58
C TYR A 749 -25.90 -32.90 10.13
N LEU A 750 -26.59 -34.00 10.43
CA LEU A 750 -28.02 -34.18 10.13
C LEU A 750 -28.90 -33.13 10.83
N ARG A 751 -28.54 -32.68 12.04
CA ARG A 751 -29.29 -31.61 12.72
C ARG A 751 -29.14 -30.28 11.99
N ASN A 752 -27.93 -29.91 11.56
CA ASN A 752 -27.68 -28.65 10.88
C ASN A 752 -28.41 -28.64 9.53
N ALA A 753 -28.26 -29.71 8.72
CA ALA A 753 -28.96 -29.85 7.43
C ALA A 753 -30.49 -29.72 7.56
N ILE A 754 -31.13 -30.44 8.50
CA ILE A 754 -32.58 -30.31 8.75
C ILE A 754 -32.96 -28.88 9.19
N SER A 755 -32.07 -28.19 9.91
CA SER A 755 -32.32 -26.82 10.40
C SER A 755 -32.11 -25.75 9.32
N GLU A 756 -31.26 -26.03 8.33
CA GLU A 756 -31.07 -25.19 7.14
C GLU A 756 -32.24 -25.39 6.15
N GLU A 757 -32.65 -26.62 5.88
CA GLU A 757 -33.82 -26.91 5.03
C GLU A 757 -35.12 -26.33 5.63
N ALA A 758 -35.30 -26.40 6.96
CA ALA A 758 -36.40 -25.73 7.65
C ALA A 758 -36.36 -24.20 7.51
N ARG A 759 -35.17 -23.58 7.58
CA ARG A 759 -34.99 -22.13 7.37
C ARG A 759 -35.21 -21.69 5.93
N GLU A 760 -34.90 -22.54 4.96
CA GLU A 760 -35.19 -22.26 3.54
C GLU A 760 -36.70 -22.39 3.26
N ALA A 761 -37.40 -23.31 3.93
CA ALA A 761 -38.86 -23.41 3.89
C ALA A 761 -39.57 -22.23 4.60
N GLU A 762 -39.04 -21.76 5.73
CA GLU A 762 -39.53 -20.56 6.44
C GLU A 762 -39.11 -19.24 5.76
N GLY A 763 -38.09 -19.27 4.90
CA GLY A 763 -37.44 -18.10 4.29
C GLY A 763 -38.09 -17.56 3.01
N LEU A 764 -39.18 -18.16 2.53
CA LEU A 764 -39.93 -17.67 1.38
C LEU A 764 -40.68 -16.36 1.75
N PRO A 765 -40.37 -15.21 1.13
CA PRO A 765 -40.89 -13.92 1.57
C PRO A 765 -42.37 -13.73 1.22
N ALA A 766 -43.14 -13.19 2.16
CA ALA A 766 -44.58 -12.91 2.02
C ALA A 766 -44.92 -11.71 1.09
N HIS A 767 -44.07 -11.42 0.09
CA HIS A 767 -44.23 -10.32 -0.86
C HIS A 767 -44.71 -10.77 -2.25
N ALA A 768 -45.68 -11.70 -2.28
CA ALA A 768 -46.37 -12.15 -3.48
C ALA A 768 -47.86 -11.74 -3.46
N SER A 769 -48.14 -10.46 -3.21
CA SER A 769 -49.50 -9.94 -3.08
C SER A 769 -49.63 -8.45 -3.45
N GLU A 770 -49.21 -8.06 -4.66
CA GLU A 770 -49.77 -6.89 -5.39
C GLU A 770 -49.21 -6.78 -6.83
N GLN A 771 -49.67 -7.67 -7.73
CA GLN A 771 -49.67 -7.41 -9.18
C GLN A 771 -50.62 -8.37 -9.90
N GLY A 772 -51.72 -7.83 -10.45
CA GLY A 772 -52.75 -8.62 -11.12
C GLY A 772 -52.47 -8.80 -12.61
N LEU A 773 -52.06 -9.99 -13.01
CA LEU A 773 -52.01 -10.46 -14.41
C LEU A 773 -52.67 -11.84 -14.52
N PRO A 774 -53.23 -12.21 -15.69
CA PRO A 774 -54.19 -13.32 -15.79
C PRO A 774 -53.54 -14.70 -15.71
N ALA A 775 -54.27 -15.65 -15.13
CA ALA A 775 -53.82 -17.03 -14.99
C ALA A 775 -53.79 -17.76 -16.34
N HIS A 776 -52.60 -18.22 -16.74
CA HIS A 776 -52.45 -19.31 -17.70
C HIS A 776 -52.35 -20.64 -16.95
N THR A 777 -53.34 -21.51 -17.17
CA THR A 777 -53.37 -22.86 -16.60
C THR A 777 -52.47 -23.81 -17.40
N SER A 778 -51.37 -24.24 -16.80
CA SER A 778 -50.54 -25.34 -17.29
C SER A 778 -50.10 -26.23 -16.13
N GLU A 779 -50.92 -27.24 -15.82
CA GLU A 779 -50.62 -28.30 -14.86
C GLU A 779 -49.60 -29.30 -15.45
N GLU A 780 -48.32 -28.97 -15.40
CA GLU A 780 -47.24 -29.95 -15.52
C GLU A 780 -46.55 -30.13 -14.16
N GLY A 781 -46.88 -31.22 -13.47
CA GLY A 781 -46.42 -31.48 -12.10
C GLY A 781 -44.93 -31.80 -12.02
N LEU A 782 -44.13 -30.86 -11.54
CA LEU A 782 -42.70 -31.05 -11.22
C LEU A 782 -42.54 -32.15 -10.16
N PRO A 783 -41.90 -33.30 -10.47
CA PRO A 783 -41.92 -34.49 -9.59
C PRO A 783 -40.96 -34.42 -8.39
N GLY A 784 -40.24 -33.31 -8.18
CA GLY A 784 -39.11 -33.23 -7.24
C GLY A 784 -39.42 -32.88 -5.78
N THR A 785 -40.66 -32.52 -5.42
CA THR A 785 -40.99 -32.09 -4.05
C THR A 785 -41.25 -33.25 -3.07
N ALA A 786 -41.62 -34.43 -3.57
CA ALA A 786 -41.92 -35.58 -2.74
C ALA A 786 -40.67 -36.24 -2.11
N GLU A 787 -39.58 -36.36 -2.87
CA GLU A 787 -38.35 -37.05 -2.42
C GLU A 787 -37.62 -36.31 -1.29
N LYS A 788 -37.65 -34.97 -1.28
CA LYS A 788 -37.02 -34.16 -0.21
C LYS A 788 -37.68 -34.38 1.16
N GLY A 789 -39.01 -34.51 1.19
CA GLY A 789 -39.74 -34.82 2.42
C GLY A 789 -39.36 -36.17 3.04
N ASP A 790 -39.05 -37.17 2.21
CA ASP A 790 -38.58 -38.47 2.66
C ASP A 790 -37.13 -38.40 3.21
N LEU A 791 -36.22 -37.71 2.51
CA LEU A 791 -34.83 -37.54 2.97
C LEU A 791 -34.73 -36.88 4.36
N THR A 792 -35.48 -35.80 4.61
CA THR A 792 -35.47 -35.16 5.95
C THR A 792 -36.17 -36.03 7.01
N SER A 793 -37.16 -36.84 6.63
CA SER A 793 -37.78 -37.85 7.52
C SER A 793 -36.80 -38.96 7.90
N GLN A 794 -36.05 -39.50 6.94
CA GLN A 794 -35.02 -40.52 7.17
C GLN A 794 -33.86 -39.98 8.01
N ALA A 795 -33.38 -38.77 7.71
CA ALA A 795 -32.39 -38.06 8.52
C ALA A 795 -32.83 -37.90 9.99
N GLN A 796 -34.09 -37.49 10.20
CA GLN A 796 -34.70 -37.38 11.53
C GLN A 796 -34.81 -38.75 12.23
N GLN A 797 -35.16 -39.81 11.51
CA GLN A 797 -35.26 -41.16 12.05
C GLN A 797 -33.88 -41.70 12.48
N VAL A 798 -32.86 -41.60 11.63
CA VAL A 798 -31.48 -42.01 11.91
C VAL A 798 -30.91 -41.22 13.09
N ARG A 799 -31.07 -39.89 13.09
CA ARG A 799 -30.67 -39.01 14.21
C ARG A 799 -31.31 -39.44 15.53
N THR A 800 -32.59 -39.80 15.50
CA THR A 800 -33.33 -40.25 16.69
C THR A 800 -32.88 -41.63 17.18
N ARG A 801 -32.62 -42.58 16.26
CA ARG A 801 -32.10 -43.91 16.60
C ARG A 801 -30.69 -43.83 17.19
N LEU A 802 -29.76 -43.11 16.55
CA LEU A 802 -28.40 -42.89 17.08
C LEU A 802 -28.43 -42.21 18.46
N THR A 803 -29.31 -41.22 18.65
CA THR A 803 -29.49 -40.53 19.95
C THR A 803 -30.04 -41.47 21.04
N ARG A 804 -30.81 -42.50 20.67
CA ARG A 804 -31.28 -43.54 21.60
C ARG A 804 -30.14 -44.51 21.96
N SER A 805 -29.45 -45.06 20.96
CA SER A 805 -28.34 -46.00 21.19
C SER A 805 -27.19 -45.36 21.99
N LEU A 806 -26.86 -44.09 21.75
CA LEU A 806 -25.92 -43.33 22.58
C LEU A 806 -26.33 -43.18 24.07
N LYS A 807 -27.61 -43.32 24.42
CA LYS A 807 -28.07 -43.38 25.82
C LYS A 807 -27.98 -44.78 26.38
N GLU A 808 -28.28 -45.80 25.58
CA GLU A 808 -28.22 -47.22 25.95
C GLU A 808 -26.76 -47.68 26.18
N TRP A 809 -25.82 -47.22 25.35
CA TRP A 809 -24.38 -47.53 25.46
C TRP A 809 -23.71 -47.00 26.74
N LYS A 810 -24.37 -46.13 27.52
CA LYS A 810 -23.82 -45.59 28.79
C LYS A 810 -23.76 -46.61 29.94
N ILE A 811 -24.39 -47.78 29.80
CA ILE A 811 -24.66 -48.69 30.94
C ILE A 811 -23.55 -49.74 31.15
N ALA A 812 -22.65 -49.94 30.18
CA ALA A 812 -21.59 -50.96 30.18
C ALA A 812 -20.37 -50.65 31.08
N ALA A 813 -20.58 -50.15 32.29
CA ALA A 813 -19.55 -50.08 33.32
C ALA A 813 -19.49 -51.42 34.10
N PRO A 814 -18.29 -51.91 34.49
CA PRO A 814 -18.14 -53.12 35.32
C PRO A 814 -19.00 -53.05 36.59
N THR A 815 -19.62 -54.17 36.98
CA THR A 815 -20.70 -54.23 37.99
C THR A 815 -20.32 -53.62 39.35
N ASN A 816 -19.03 -53.71 39.73
CA ASN A 816 -18.45 -53.14 40.94
C ASN A 816 -18.25 -51.60 40.90
N THR A 817 -18.27 -50.99 39.71
CA THR A 817 -18.20 -49.52 39.51
C THR A 817 -19.51 -48.92 39.03
N GLN A 818 -20.47 -49.76 38.60
CA GLN A 818 -21.69 -49.33 37.92
C GLN A 818 -22.58 -48.41 38.79
N GLN A 819 -22.74 -48.68 40.08
CA GLN A 819 -23.49 -47.81 41.00
C GLN A 819 -22.81 -46.46 41.25
N TRP A 820 -21.48 -46.41 41.26
CA TRP A 820 -20.71 -45.16 41.36
C TRP A 820 -20.84 -44.33 40.08
N ALA A 821 -20.69 -44.97 38.90
CA ALA A 821 -20.84 -44.31 37.61
C ALA A 821 -22.28 -43.80 37.36
N GLN A 822 -23.31 -44.49 37.88
CA GLN A 822 -24.71 -44.06 37.79
C GLN A 822 -25.07 -42.91 38.74
N SER A 823 -24.33 -42.72 39.83
CA SER A 823 -24.61 -41.70 40.86
C SER A 823 -23.76 -40.42 40.73
N LYS A 824 -23.01 -40.27 39.63
CA LYS A 824 -22.11 -39.14 39.38
C LYS A 824 -22.37 -38.51 38.01
N ALA A 825 -22.13 -37.20 37.91
CA ALA A 825 -22.18 -36.52 36.62
C ALA A 825 -21.02 -37.03 35.72
N PRO A 826 -21.17 -37.10 34.38
CA PRO A 826 -20.15 -37.72 33.53
C PRO A 826 -18.74 -37.14 33.69
N ASN A 827 -18.61 -35.83 33.92
CA ASN A 827 -17.34 -35.17 34.19
C ASN A 827 -16.69 -35.65 35.50
N GLN A 828 -17.46 -35.86 36.57
CA GLN A 828 -16.94 -36.38 37.85
C GLN A 828 -16.43 -37.83 37.73
N VAL A 829 -17.05 -38.63 36.86
CA VAL A 829 -16.57 -39.99 36.53
C VAL A 829 -15.21 -39.91 35.83
N PHE A 830 -15.01 -38.95 34.91
CA PHE A 830 -13.72 -38.74 34.25
C PHE A 830 -12.65 -38.17 35.19
N GLU A 831 -12.98 -37.19 36.04
CA GLU A 831 -12.06 -36.61 37.02
C GLU A 831 -11.49 -37.68 37.98
N GLY A 832 -12.34 -38.59 38.49
CA GLY A 832 -11.89 -39.70 39.33
C GLY A 832 -10.97 -40.71 38.62
N LEU A 833 -11.23 -40.99 37.34
CA LEU A 833 -10.38 -41.88 36.53
C LEU A 833 -9.04 -41.24 36.14
N VAL A 834 -8.99 -39.91 36.01
CA VAL A 834 -7.76 -39.15 35.79
C VAL A 834 -6.90 -39.12 37.06
N GLY A 835 -7.48 -38.82 38.23
CA GLY A 835 -6.74 -38.82 39.51
C GLY A 835 -6.13 -40.18 39.86
N LEU A 836 -6.84 -41.28 39.57
CA LEU A 836 -6.32 -42.64 39.76
C LEU A 836 -5.17 -43.02 38.80
N ARG A 837 -5.03 -42.33 37.67
CA ARG A 837 -3.91 -42.50 36.73
C ARG A 837 -2.68 -41.72 37.20
N ASP A 838 -2.88 -40.45 37.54
CA ASP A 838 -1.79 -39.51 37.83
C ASP A 838 -1.11 -39.79 39.18
N ALA A 839 -1.78 -40.54 40.06
CA ALA A 839 -1.19 -41.06 41.31
C ALA A 839 -0.19 -42.23 41.11
N GLY A 840 -0.09 -42.84 39.92
CA GLY A 840 0.99 -43.77 39.52
C GLY A 840 1.16 -45.11 40.27
N VAL A 841 0.46 -45.34 41.39
CA VAL A 841 0.72 -46.45 42.33
C VAL A 841 -0.17 -47.68 42.10
N LYS A 842 0.44 -48.88 42.12
CA LYS A 842 -0.25 -50.14 42.47
C LYS A 842 -0.20 -50.34 43.99
N PRO A 843 -1.31 -50.43 44.73
CA PRO A 843 -1.27 -50.36 46.20
C PRO A 843 -0.65 -51.59 46.86
N THR A 844 0.26 -51.36 47.82
CA THR A 844 0.83 -52.39 48.72
C THR A 844 1.02 -51.93 50.18
N LYS A 845 0.72 -50.67 50.51
CA LYS A 845 0.76 -50.08 51.86
C LYS A 845 -0.61 -49.50 52.26
N SER A 846 -0.87 -49.35 53.56
CA SER A 846 -2.10 -48.75 54.09
C SER A 846 -2.00 -47.21 54.20
N ILE A 847 -3.15 -46.55 54.35
CA ILE A 847 -3.27 -45.09 54.27
C ILE A 847 -2.60 -44.40 55.47
N GLU A 848 -2.59 -45.06 56.63
CA GLU A 848 -1.99 -44.54 57.86
C GLU A 848 -0.47 -44.34 57.75
N GLU A 849 0.25 -45.25 57.07
CA GLU A 849 1.70 -45.09 56.83
C GLU A 849 2.01 -43.90 55.90
N LEU A 850 1.11 -43.60 54.96
CA LEU A 850 1.30 -42.53 53.97
C LEU A 850 1.11 -41.12 54.55
N ILE A 851 0.56 -41.00 55.76
CA ILE A 851 0.34 -39.71 56.42
C ILE A 851 1.60 -39.26 57.18
N GLU A 852 2.34 -40.18 57.83
CA GLU A 852 3.61 -39.83 58.49
C GLU A 852 4.73 -39.48 57.49
N ASP A 853 4.79 -40.14 56.34
CA ASP A 853 5.79 -39.86 55.29
C ASP A 853 5.57 -38.48 54.60
N LEU A 854 4.36 -37.90 54.66
CA LEU A 854 3.99 -36.68 53.92
C LEU A 854 4.27 -35.36 54.66
N ASP A 855 4.33 -35.37 56.00
CA ASP A 855 4.64 -34.17 56.82
C ASP A 855 6.15 -33.83 56.82
N ALA A 856 7.00 -34.59 56.11
CA ALA A 856 8.45 -34.62 56.30
C ALA A 856 9.31 -34.05 55.14
N LEU A 857 8.72 -33.45 54.09
CA LEU A 857 9.45 -33.05 52.87
C LEU A 857 9.21 -31.59 52.45
N GLU A 858 10.26 -30.76 52.58
CA GLU A 858 10.33 -29.42 51.97
C GLU A 858 10.76 -29.48 50.49
N VAL A 859 10.34 -28.50 49.70
CA VAL A 859 10.58 -28.44 48.24
C VAL A 859 11.54 -27.28 47.90
N PRO A 860 12.72 -27.55 47.31
CA PRO A 860 13.56 -26.51 46.72
C PRO A 860 12.98 -25.98 45.40
N SER A 861 13.09 -24.67 45.17
CA SER A 861 12.84 -24.04 43.88
C SER A 861 14.09 -24.01 43.00
N ASP A 862 13.94 -24.32 41.72
CA ASP A 862 14.48 -23.54 40.58
C ASP A 862 14.11 -24.21 39.23
N GLU A 863 14.03 -23.42 38.16
CA GLU A 863 13.69 -23.87 36.80
C GLU A 863 14.94 -24.27 35.98
N PRO A 864 14.88 -25.33 35.15
CA PRO A 864 15.78 -25.52 34.03
C PRO A 864 15.19 -24.98 32.72
N GLY A 865 15.89 -24.06 32.06
CA GLY A 865 15.66 -23.73 30.65
C GLY A 865 16.19 -24.81 29.72
N ASP A 866 15.51 -25.07 28.60
CA ASP A 866 15.73 -26.23 27.71
C ASP A 866 16.54 -25.86 26.44
N PRO A 867 17.76 -26.40 26.23
CA PRO A 867 18.67 -25.97 25.17
C PRO A 867 18.87 -27.01 24.04
N GLU A 868 17.80 -27.48 23.38
CA GLU A 868 17.90 -28.23 22.10
C GLU A 868 17.20 -27.46 20.96
N LEU A 869 17.90 -27.26 19.82
CA LEU A 869 17.40 -27.18 18.41
C LEU A 869 18.12 -26.22 17.41
N ASP A 870 19.20 -25.52 17.77
CA ASP A 870 19.91 -24.61 16.83
C ASP A 870 21.18 -25.21 16.15
N GLU A 871 21.69 -26.35 16.61
CA GLU A 871 22.95 -26.97 16.14
C GLU A 871 23.06 -27.30 14.62
N PRO A 872 22.08 -27.95 13.94
CA PRO A 872 22.37 -28.71 12.70
C PRO A 872 22.83 -27.97 11.44
N LEU A 873 22.84 -26.63 11.44
CA LEU A 873 23.30 -25.80 10.32
C LEU A 873 24.53 -24.96 10.69
N GLU A 874 24.56 -24.45 11.92
CA GLU A 874 25.71 -23.71 12.44
C GLU A 874 26.91 -24.63 12.68
N ASP A 875 26.68 -25.88 13.12
CA ASP A 875 27.73 -26.89 13.23
C ASP A 875 28.34 -27.23 11.86
N LEU A 876 27.52 -27.48 10.83
CA LEU A 876 28.00 -27.73 9.47
C LEU A 876 28.86 -26.58 8.92
N ARG A 877 28.54 -25.34 9.32
CA ARG A 877 29.25 -24.10 8.96
C ARG A 877 30.51 -23.86 9.82
N GLN A 878 30.59 -24.49 10.99
CA GLN A 878 31.73 -24.47 11.91
C GLN A 878 32.71 -25.62 11.64
N ASP A 879 32.21 -26.78 11.21
CA ASP A 879 32.96 -27.93 10.71
C ASP A 879 33.72 -27.61 9.42
N LEU A 880 33.13 -26.79 8.53
CA LEU A 880 33.84 -26.17 7.41
C LEU A 880 35.05 -25.28 7.82
N LYS A 881 35.24 -25.02 9.12
CA LYS A 881 36.38 -24.31 9.71
C LYS A 881 37.20 -25.19 10.66
N SER A 882 36.83 -26.46 10.87
CA SER A 882 37.42 -27.39 11.84
C SER A 882 38.17 -28.54 11.15
N PRO A 883 39.39 -28.90 11.57
CA PRO A 883 40.20 -29.90 10.86
C PRO A 883 39.83 -31.37 11.13
N ARG A 884 38.84 -31.69 11.97
CA ARG A 884 38.38 -33.08 12.23
C ARG A 884 36.91 -33.17 12.67
N VAL A 885 36.14 -34.07 12.06
CA VAL A 885 34.73 -34.37 12.38
C VAL A 885 34.46 -35.89 12.34
N PRO A 886 33.80 -36.49 13.35
CA PRO A 886 33.29 -37.86 13.31
C PRO A 886 31.75 -37.92 13.38
N ILE A 887 31.09 -38.48 12.35
CA ILE A 887 29.62 -38.52 12.24
C ILE A 887 29.05 -39.90 12.59
N ARG A 888 27.90 -39.94 13.28
CA ARG A 888 27.00 -41.11 13.37
C ARG A 888 25.53 -40.65 13.36
N LEU A 889 24.69 -41.30 12.55
CA LEU A 889 23.25 -41.04 12.49
C LEU A 889 22.42 -42.17 13.16
N PRO A 890 21.30 -41.83 13.83
CA PRO A 890 20.45 -42.80 14.50
C PRO A 890 19.48 -43.51 13.55
N LYS A 891 19.30 -44.82 13.74
CA LYS A 891 18.29 -45.62 13.00
C LYS A 891 16.92 -45.50 13.68
N LYS A 892 15.86 -45.21 12.90
CA LYS A 892 14.45 -45.22 13.37
C LYS A 892 13.64 -46.29 12.64
N ALA A 893 12.70 -46.91 13.35
CA ALA A 893 11.75 -47.88 12.80
C ALA A 893 10.54 -47.18 12.15
N LYS A 894 9.86 -47.86 11.21
CA LYS A 894 8.60 -47.37 10.62
C LYS A 894 7.40 -47.71 11.51
N LEU A 895 6.47 -46.76 11.64
CA LEU A 895 5.12 -47.00 12.21
C LEU A 895 4.13 -47.49 11.11
N PRO A 896 2.96 -48.03 11.51
CA PRO A 896 1.89 -48.38 10.57
C PRO A 896 1.28 -47.16 9.88
N GLU A 897 0.89 -47.33 8.62
CA GLU A 897 0.30 -46.27 7.79
C GLU A 897 -1.20 -46.07 8.12
N LEU A 898 -1.60 -44.81 8.36
CA LEU A 898 -2.95 -44.47 8.82
C LEU A 898 -3.92 -44.29 7.63
N ALA A 899 -5.17 -44.72 7.80
CA ALA A 899 -6.17 -44.83 6.73
C ALA A 899 -6.46 -43.53 5.95
N HIS A 900 -6.23 -42.36 6.57
CA HIS A 900 -6.40 -41.05 5.92
C HIS A 900 -5.33 -40.71 4.85
N LEU A 901 -4.35 -41.61 4.64
CA LEU A 901 -3.33 -41.50 3.59
C LEU A 901 -3.69 -42.27 2.32
N ARG A 902 -4.84 -42.96 2.29
CA ARG A 902 -5.35 -43.66 1.10
C ARG A 902 -6.21 -42.73 0.24
N ALA A 903 -6.20 -42.96 -1.08
CA ALA A 903 -7.09 -42.27 -2.01
C ALA A 903 -8.56 -42.62 -1.70
N PRO A 904 -9.50 -41.65 -1.71
CA PRO A 904 -10.91 -41.93 -1.46
C PRO A 904 -11.57 -42.78 -2.56
N ARG A 905 -12.48 -43.70 -2.20
CA ARG A 905 -13.32 -44.45 -3.17
C ARG A 905 -14.28 -43.57 -3.95
N ASP A 906 -14.81 -44.10 -5.05
CA ASP A 906 -16.03 -43.56 -5.66
C ASP A 906 -17.21 -43.57 -4.66
N TYR A 907 -18.01 -42.50 -4.70
CA TYR A 907 -19.20 -42.26 -3.89
C TYR A 907 -20.27 -43.36 -4.01
N GLN A 908 -20.53 -43.89 -5.20
CA GLN A 908 -21.53 -44.95 -5.36
C GLN A 908 -21.02 -46.27 -4.78
N SER A 909 -19.76 -46.64 -5.03
CA SER A 909 -19.12 -47.80 -4.39
C SER A 909 -19.15 -47.68 -2.87
N LEU A 910 -18.80 -46.50 -2.33
CA LEU A 910 -18.79 -46.22 -0.90
C LEU A 910 -20.19 -46.36 -0.28
N ARG A 911 -21.23 -45.82 -0.94
CA ARG A 911 -22.62 -45.98 -0.48
C ARG A 911 -23.14 -47.41 -0.61
N GLN A 912 -22.74 -48.15 -1.65
CA GLN A 912 -23.09 -49.57 -1.76
C GLN A 912 -22.45 -50.41 -0.65
N ASP A 913 -21.18 -50.14 -0.31
CA ASP A 913 -20.50 -50.79 0.81
C ASP A 913 -21.12 -50.40 2.16
N LEU A 914 -21.48 -49.12 2.37
CA LEU A 914 -22.19 -48.67 3.58
C LEU A 914 -23.59 -49.28 3.73
N LYS A 915 -24.39 -49.34 2.65
CA LYS A 915 -25.71 -49.97 2.66
C LYS A 915 -25.62 -51.49 2.87
N ARG A 916 -24.62 -52.14 2.28
CA ARG A 916 -24.29 -53.55 2.55
C ARG A 916 -23.94 -53.75 4.03
N ALA A 917 -23.08 -52.90 4.59
CA ALA A 917 -22.70 -52.97 5.99
C ALA A 917 -23.88 -52.68 6.95
N ALA A 918 -24.77 -51.75 6.61
CA ALA A 918 -26.01 -51.50 7.35
C ALA A 918 -26.99 -52.70 7.34
N SER A 919 -26.81 -53.66 6.43
CA SER A 919 -27.60 -54.89 6.37
C SER A 919 -26.97 -56.09 7.11
N ILE A 920 -25.75 -55.94 7.65
CA ILE A 920 -24.97 -57.01 8.27
C ILE A 920 -24.62 -56.62 9.72
N PRO A 921 -24.80 -57.49 10.73
CA PRO A 921 -24.31 -57.24 12.07
C PRO A 921 -22.78 -57.28 12.12
N HIS A 922 -22.13 -56.11 12.25
CA HIS A 922 -20.67 -56.01 12.39
C HIS A 922 -20.24 -56.03 13.86
N HIS A 923 -19.15 -56.74 14.16
CA HIS A 923 -18.56 -56.75 15.50
C HIS A 923 -17.70 -55.50 15.75
N SER A 924 -17.56 -55.05 17.02
CA SER A 924 -16.77 -53.84 17.34
C SER A 924 -15.31 -53.93 16.90
N SER A 925 -14.78 -55.14 16.69
CA SER A 925 -13.41 -55.42 16.26
C SER A 925 -13.22 -55.51 14.73
N ASP A 926 -14.26 -55.34 13.92
CA ASP A 926 -14.16 -55.44 12.46
C ASP A 926 -13.34 -54.27 11.88
N VAL A 927 -12.10 -54.58 11.46
CA VAL A 927 -11.13 -53.60 10.93
C VAL A 927 -11.55 -53.06 9.56
N ALA A 928 -12.19 -53.88 8.73
CA ALA A 928 -12.64 -53.46 7.40
C ALA A 928 -13.85 -52.51 7.52
N PHE A 929 -14.79 -52.82 8.41
CA PHE A 929 -15.90 -51.94 8.73
C PHE A 929 -15.45 -50.62 9.39
N LYS A 930 -14.49 -50.66 10.32
CA LYS A 930 -13.87 -49.45 10.88
C LYS A 930 -13.26 -48.56 9.78
N GLN A 931 -12.48 -49.14 8.87
CA GLN A 931 -11.88 -48.39 7.76
C GLN A 931 -12.94 -47.78 6.85
N LEU A 932 -14.01 -48.52 6.52
CA LEU A 932 -15.15 -48.01 5.74
C LEU A 932 -15.84 -46.80 6.40
N ILE A 933 -16.03 -46.84 7.72
CA ILE A 933 -16.66 -45.73 8.46
C ILE A 933 -15.72 -44.53 8.62
N GLU A 934 -14.42 -44.73 8.88
CA GLU A 934 -13.45 -43.62 8.89
C GLU A 934 -13.28 -42.98 7.51
N GLU A 935 -13.25 -43.79 6.44
CA GLU A 935 -13.21 -43.35 5.04
C GLU A 935 -14.47 -42.52 4.68
N ALA A 936 -15.66 -43.04 4.98
CA ALA A 936 -16.91 -42.32 4.71
C ALA A 936 -17.08 -41.05 5.55
N ALA A 937 -16.58 -41.04 6.78
CA ALA A 937 -16.59 -39.85 7.64
C ALA A 937 -15.64 -38.74 7.14
N ALA A 938 -14.73 -38.99 6.19
CA ALA A 938 -13.90 -37.94 5.60
C ALA A 938 -14.71 -36.92 4.77
N TYR A 939 -15.78 -37.37 4.09
CA TYR A 939 -16.63 -36.56 3.22
C TYR A 939 -17.59 -35.61 3.97
N LEU A 940 -17.76 -35.79 5.28
CA LEU A 940 -18.62 -34.91 6.10
C LEU A 940 -17.85 -33.67 6.56
N PRO A 941 -18.43 -32.45 6.54
CA PRO A 941 -17.73 -31.22 6.91
C PRO A 941 -16.97 -31.30 8.26
N ALA A 942 -15.77 -30.73 8.28
CA ALA A 942 -14.88 -30.75 9.45
C ALA A 942 -15.51 -30.07 10.69
N GLU A 943 -16.34 -29.04 10.45
CA GLU A 943 -17.10 -28.31 11.47
C GLU A 943 -18.03 -29.19 12.33
N CYS A 944 -18.44 -30.36 11.83
CA CYS A 944 -19.30 -31.28 12.57
C CYS A 944 -18.54 -32.17 13.57
N ASP A 945 -17.22 -32.28 13.45
CA ASP A 945 -16.38 -33.06 14.37
C ASP A 945 -16.31 -32.42 15.77
N ILE A 946 -15.71 -33.13 16.71
CA ILE A 946 -15.40 -32.59 18.03
C ILE A 946 -14.25 -31.58 17.88
N LYS A 947 -14.49 -30.29 18.17
CA LYS A 947 -13.50 -29.21 18.03
C LYS A 947 -12.17 -29.61 18.70
N ARG A 948 -11.04 -29.50 17.99
CA ARG A 948 -9.70 -29.95 18.45
C ARG A 948 -9.30 -29.41 19.82
N ASN A 949 -9.68 -28.17 20.13
CA ASN A 949 -9.38 -27.51 21.41
C ASN A 949 -10.31 -27.94 22.57
N SER A 950 -11.40 -28.65 22.32
CA SER A 950 -12.36 -29.06 23.35
C SER A 950 -11.89 -30.29 24.15
N MET A 951 -12.26 -30.33 25.44
CA MET A 951 -12.00 -31.46 26.35
C MET A 951 -12.32 -32.83 25.72
N ALA A 952 -13.43 -32.96 25.01
CA ALA A 952 -13.83 -34.22 24.39
C ALA A 952 -12.90 -34.68 23.25
N PHE A 953 -12.21 -33.77 22.54
CA PHE A 953 -11.19 -34.16 21.57
C PHE A 953 -9.92 -34.62 22.30
N LYS A 954 -9.44 -33.83 23.27
CA LYS A 954 -8.26 -34.15 24.09
C LYS A 954 -8.39 -35.50 24.80
N VAL A 955 -9.58 -35.84 25.32
CA VAL A 955 -9.85 -37.16 25.94
C VAL A 955 -9.81 -38.30 24.92
N VAL A 956 -10.36 -38.11 23.70
CA VAL A 956 -10.29 -39.13 22.64
C VAL A 956 -8.84 -39.34 22.16
N GLU A 957 -8.08 -38.27 22.03
CA GLU A 957 -6.66 -38.28 21.69
C GLU A 957 -5.82 -38.98 22.76
N PHE A 958 -6.03 -38.63 24.04
CA PHE A 958 -5.38 -39.26 25.19
C PHE A 958 -5.65 -40.77 25.27
N ILE A 959 -6.89 -41.21 25.00
CA ILE A 959 -7.24 -42.63 24.99
C ILE A 959 -6.68 -43.37 23.76
N ARG A 960 -6.47 -42.67 22.64
CA ARG A 960 -5.93 -43.26 21.40
C ARG A 960 -4.43 -43.55 21.50
N MET A 961 -3.64 -42.75 22.23
CA MET A 961 -2.18 -42.93 22.31
C MET A 961 -1.75 -44.30 22.89
N PRO A 962 -2.24 -44.76 24.06
CA PRO A 962 -1.89 -46.08 24.59
C PRO A 962 -2.37 -47.24 23.71
N ALA A 963 -3.50 -47.07 23.01
CA ALA A 963 -4.09 -48.08 22.12
C ALA A 963 -3.51 -48.07 20.68
N VAL A 964 -2.47 -47.28 20.45
CA VAL A 964 -1.65 -47.27 19.21
C VAL A 964 -0.17 -47.57 19.51
N ALA A 965 0.23 -47.49 20.78
CA ALA A 965 1.56 -47.89 21.28
C ALA A 965 1.62 -49.37 21.76
N ALA A 966 0.50 -50.10 21.69
CA ALA A 966 0.33 -51.51 22.01
C ALA A 966 -0.38 -52.24 20.86
#